data_AF-A0A937T824-F1
#
_entry.id   AF-A0A937T824-F1
#
_cell.length_a   1.000
_cell.length_b   1.000
_cell.length_c   1.000
_cell.angle_alpha   90.00
_cell.angle_beta   90.00
_cell.angle_gamma   90.00
#
_symmetry.space_group_name_H-M   'P 1'
#
loop_
_entity.id
_entity.type
_entity.pdbx_description
1 polymer ?
#
loop_
_entity_poly.entity_id
_entity_poly.type
_entity_poly.pdbx_seq_one_letter_code
_entity_poly.pdbx_strand_id
1 'polypeptide(L)'
;MKRPLNQLCTTIQLVLLIAVGLAAQSVIVAHQTRTRDLPDGFPAPVAEAGVPILGVNVALEQYDDEGLEAALTRIVEGGFVWVRQPFYWSQIEPSCGTGFLACLGGRLESLPHRFDWTVPDRIMAALARHPELRPVAVLDDCRGAVAAPLPPPADPDRFAAFAGAFAARYGAQVDYYQVWDEPNLAAHWGGGPVNPPAYADLLARTARAIRAADPDSRILLAGLAPTVETGPQNLSDVRYLEQLYQAGAAPHFDIVAGKPYGFNTGPDDRRVDETVLNFSRVLLLREVMVRHGDADKAVWASQWGWNALPPTWTGAPSVWGQTDETTQAAHTVAALERARAEWPWAGAFFLDHLQPAVPLDDPHWGFALIGRDDAPRPLYDAVAAWAAALPDAAPAGGYPALNPWATYEGGWRVGPLGADVGSSGDWATFRFDGPAVALTVRRGPYRAFLYVTVDGEPAHALPRDKTGRAYVVLYDNTPAVVTVPLATDLPPGPHTVEVVAERGQGQWALVDWRVGAEPVRDDFGWKIVGLIGAGLVLAALLVRDARRVDWAALTQQFLAWPEWAQVALIVGLTALLWATAGASWGRDWGSSWLVASLLTLPALAALFALRPDLGATLVAFTAPFYLHPGNMLYRALSLPEALVVLCGVGVGIANLRIYESTNLRISPTDRSVLLLILAVLAASLAADDRWAAIFELWTVFLLPALYYALLRMARLDGRARWRIVDGFVLGGVAVALIGLAQYALGRNVVFAEGGLLRLQSVYHSPNSAGLYLERVWPLLVAVALWGARGRRRALYALALLVVTPALGLTFSRGALLLALPAALLVMGWRAGVGARSPRPYRWAALALVAAGGLALIPLFLHLPRFASLFDLQQGSTFFRLELWRSSLTLIREHPWFGVGPGNFLAVYRTRYVLPSAWQEFNLGHPHNVYLDHWTRMGILGLLAGVAVQVAFFKSANRRVSESASQRVSESASRKAQSPKVGALSVSIGLIGSMAAMLAHGLVDNTLFFPDLALVFFLTLALAQRAHAVSPSDAGPSLV
;
A
#
# COMPACT_ATOMS: atom_id res chain seq x y z
N MET A 1 0.32 -7.91 -52.95
CA MET A 1 -0.29 -6.72 -52.30
C MET A 1 -0.67 -6.87 -50.81
N LYS A 2 -0.85 -8.07 -50.23
CA LYS A 2 -1.28 -8.22 -48.81
C LYS A 2 -0.18 -8.02 -47.74
N ARG A 3 1.11 -8.20 -48.07
CA ARG A 3 2.25 -7.99 -47.14
C ARG A 3 2.51 -6.51 -46.73
N PRO A 4 2.49 -5.51 -47.64
CA PRO A 4 2.72 -4.12 -47.25
C PRO A 4 1.58 -3.52 -46.42
N LEU A 5 0.33 -3.91 -46.69
CA LEU A 5 -0.84 -3.48 -45.91
C LEU A 5 -0.77 -3.98 -44.45
N ASN A 6 -0.23 -5.17 -44.28
CA ASN A 6 -0.05 -5.82 -42.99
C ASN A 6 1.05 -5.19 -42.15
N GLN A 7 2.17 -4.81 -42.78
CA GLN A 7 3.23 -4.04 -42.12
C GLN A 7 2.73 -2.64 -41.72
N LEU A 8 1.94 -1.99 -42.58
CA LEU A 8 1.31 -0.70 -42.28
C LEU A 8 0.36 -0.79 -41.06
N CYS A 9 -0.46 -1.83 -40.96
CA CYS A 9 -1.33 -2.06 -39.79
C CYS A 9 -0.54 -2.27 -38.50
N THR A 10 0.56 -3.03 -38.54
CA THR A 10 1.44 -3.23 -37.38
C THR A 10 2.12 -1.92 -36.96
N THR A 11 2.56 -1.10 -37.93
CA THR A 11 3.12 0.23 -37.67
C THR A 11 2.08 1.19 -37.07
N ILE A 12 0.84 1.21 -37.57
CA ILE A 12 -0.25 2.02 -37.01
C ILE A 12 -0.56 1.60 -35.56
N GLN A 13 -0.57 0.29 -35.27
CA GLN A 13 -0.77 -0.21 -33.90
C GLN A 13 0.35 0.24 -32.94
N LEU A 14 1.61 0.24 -33.41
CA LEU A 14 2.75 0.78 -32.66
C LEU A 14 2.61 2.29 -32.41
N VAL A 15 2.20 3.08 -33.41
CA VAL A 15 1.98 4.53 -33.27
C VAL A 15 0.83 4.83 -32.29
N LEU A 16 -0.27 4.08 -32.37
CA LEU A 16 -1.39 4.23 -31.43
C LEU A 16 -0.98 3.86 -29.99
N LEU A 17 -0.10 2.87 -29.82
CA LEU A 17 0.41 2.49 -28.50
C LEU A 17 1.26 3.61 -27.90
N ILE A 18 2.07 4.29 -28.72
CA ILE A 18 2.84 5.48 -28.32
C ILE A 18 1.89 6.64 -27.96
N ALA A 19 0.86 6.89 -28.75
CA ALA A 19 -0.12 7.94 -28.49
C ALA A 19 -0.89 7.73 -27.17
N VAL A 20 -1.26 6.48 -26.85
CA VAL A 20 -1.84 6.13 -25.54
C VAL A 20 -0.88 6.45 -24.41
N GLY A 21 0.43 6.17 -24.59
CA GLY A 21 1.47 6.53 -23.63
C GLY A 21 1.57 8.04 -23.39
N LEU A 22 1.56 8.86 -24.45
CA LEU A 22 1.61 10.32 -24.35
C LEU A 22 0.35 10.90 -23.68
N ALA A 23 -0.83 10.38 -24.00
CA ALA A 23 -2.08 10.79 -23.36
C ALA A 23 -2.09 10.48 -21.86
N ALA A 24 -1.55 9.32 -21.46
CA ALA A 24 -1.37 8.97 -20.05
C ALA A 24 -0.47 9.99 -19.34
N GLN A 25 0.65 10.37 -19.98
CA GLN A 25 1.56 11.37 -19.44
C GLN A 25 0.86 12.73 -19.23
N SER A 26 0.06 13.21 -20.19
CA SER A 26 -0.66 14.49 -20.03
C SER A 26 -1.67 14.47 -18.88
N VAL A 27 -2.40 13.36 -18.71
CA VAL A 27 -3.35 13.20 -17.59
C VAL A 27 -2.63 13.17 -16.24
N ILE A 28 -1.48 12.48 -16.17
CA ILE A 28 -0.63 12.43 -14.97
C ILE A 28 -0.12 13.83 -14.61
N VAL A 29 0.45 14.58 -15.58
CA VAL A 29 0.96 15.93 -15.34
C VAL A 29 -0.15 16.87 -14.85
N ALA A 30 -1.33 16.85 -15.48
CA ALA A 30 -2.45 17.70 -15.07
C ALA A 30 -3.03 17.37 -13.68
N HIS A 31 -2.94 16.09 -13.26
CA HIS A 31 -3.29 15.70 -11.90
C HIS A 31 -2.21 16.19 -10.91
N GLN A 32 -0.93 15.90 -11.19
CA GLN A 32 0.21 16.35 -10.38
C GLN A 32 0.24 17.87 -10.16
N THR A 33 -0.10 18.69 -11.16
CA THR A 33 -0.18 20.15 -10.99
C THR A 33 -1.29 20.57 -10.01
N ARG A 34 -2.42 19.86 -9.98
CA ARG A 34 -3.55 20.19 -9.11
C ARG A 34 -3.36 19.67 -7.69
N THR A 35 -2.65 18.56 -7.54
CA THR A 35 -2.39 17.91 -6.24
C THR A 35 -1.01 18.22 -5.67
N ARG A 36 -0.25 19.13 -6.30
CA ARG A 36 1.12 19.48 -5.89
C ARG A 36 1.15 19.97 -4.44
N ASP A 37 1.90 19.25 -3.61
CA ASP A 37 2.06 19.48 -2.16
C ASP A 37 0.77 19.53 -1.33
N LEU A 38 -0.34 19.01 -1.86
CA LEU A 38 -1.49 18.73 -1.01
C LEU A 38 -1.18 17.50 -0.14
N PRO A 39 -1.48 17.54 1.15
CA PRO A 39 -1.24 16.42 2.04
C PRO A 39 -2.10 15.23 1.63
N ASP A 40 -1.46 14.15 1.21
CA ASP A 40 -2.13 12.88 0.95
C ASP A 40 -2.50 12.21 2.27
N GLY A 41 -3.80 12.09 2.55
CA GLY A 41 -4.32 11.37 3.72
C GLY A 41 -3.98 12.07 5.03
N PHE A 42 -3.00 11.54 5.78
CA PHE A 42 -2.68 11.96 7.15
C PHE A 42 -1.22 12.44 7.25
N PRO A 43 -0.96 13.76 7.10
CA PRO A 43 0.39 14.30 7.06
C PRO A 43 1.13 14.05 8.38
N ALA A 44 2.44 13.75 8.29
CA ALA A 44 3.28 13.56 9.47
C ALA A 44 3.52 14.91 10.19
N PRO A 45 3.78 14.89 11.52
CA PRO A 45 4.17 16.10 12.23
C PRO A 45 5.44 16.73 11.65
N VAL A 46 5.42 18.05 11.50
CA VAL A 46 6.57 18.87 11.06
C VAL A 46 6.97 19.75 12.24
N ALA A 47 8.25 19.75 12.59
CA ALA A 47 8.77 20.56 13.69
C ALA A 47 8.53 22.05 13.39
N GLU A 48 8.06 22.80 14.40
CA GLU A 48 7.76 24.23 14.29
C GLU A 48 6.62 24.59 13.30
N ALA A 49 5.83 23.62 12.81
CA ALA A 49 4.63 23.90 12.01
C ALA A 49 3.35 24.02 12.87
N GLY A 50 3.26 23.25 13.97
CA GLY A 50 2.12 23.25 14.90
C GLY A 50 2.06 24.43 15.86
N VAL A 51 2.42 25.63 15.37
CA VAL A 51 2.45 26.88 16.14
C VAL A 51 1.26 27.79 15.76
N PRO A 52 0.90 28.80 16.58
CA PRO A 52 -0.06 29.81 16.16
C PRO A 52 0.37 30.43 14.82
N ILE A 53 -0.53 30.52 13.85
CA ILE A 53 -0.15 30.94 12.49
C ILE A 53 0.03 32.46 12.37
N LEU A 54 -0.66 33.26 13.18
CA LEU A 54 -0.76 34.69 12.94
C LEU A 54 0.38 35.49 13.60
N GLY A 55 1.17 36.17 12.77
CA GLY A 55 2.24 37.06 13.18
C GLY A 55 2.25 38.38 12.39
N VAL A 56 3.02 39.34 12.89
CA VAL A 56 3.18 40.66 12.27
C VAL A 56 4.62 41.14 12.41
N ASN A 57 5.14 41.76 11.35
CA ASN A 57 6.41 42.48 11.42
C ASN A 57 6.19 43.86 12.03
N VAL A 58 7.16 44.31 12.80
CA VAL A 58 7.09 45.57 13.51
C VAL A 58 8.41 46.32 13.40
N ALA A 59 8.34 47.64 13.62
CA ALA A 59 9.51 48.48 13.85
C ALA A 59 9.25 49.25 15.15
N LEU A 60 9.30 48.54 16.27
CA LEU A 60 8.93 49.06 17.60
C LEU A 60 9.87 50.17 18.08
N GLU A 61 11.08 50.23 17.54
CA GLU A 61 12.06 51.27 17.80
C GLU A 61 11.57 52.68 17.40
N GLN A 62 10.59 52.77 16.50
CA GLN A 62 10.05 54.04 16.02
C GLN A 62 9.13 54.74 17.03
N TYR A 63 8.56 54.00 18.01
CA TYR A 63 7.59 54.52 18.95
C TYR A 63 8.24 55.05 20.23
N ASP A 64 7.64 56.08 20.84
CA ASP A 64 7.89 56.40 22.24
C ASP A 64 7.20 55.37 23.17
N ASP A 65 7.30 55.54 24.48
CA ASP A 65 6.83 54.51 25.42
C ASP A 65 5.31 54.33 25.41
N GLU A 66 4.56 55.42 25.19
CA GLU A 66 3.09 55.37 25.07
C GLU A 66 2.66 54.74 23.74
N GLY A 67 3.30 55.14 22.63
CA GLY A 67 3.06 54.55 21.33
C GLY A 67 3.45 53.07 21.26
N LEU A 68 4.52 52.68 21.94
CA LEU A 68 4.97 51.29 22.03
C LEU A 68 3.93 50.42 22.73
N GLU A 69 3.40 50.89 23.87
CA GLU A 69 2.33 50.18 24.58
C GLU A 69 1.06 50.07 23.74
N ALA A 70 0.67 51.15 23.07
CA ALA A 70 -0.51 51.17 22.21
C ALA A 70 -0.35 50.21 21.02
N ALA A 71 0.84 50.16 20.41
CA ALA A 71 1.15 49.24 19.33
C ALA A 71 1.06 47.78 19.79
N LEU A 72 1.68 47.43 20.93
CA LEU A 72 1.62 46.07 21.48
C LEU A 72 0.18 45.67 21.85
N THR A 73 -0.58 46.58 22.47
CA THR A 73 -2.00 46.35 22.79
C THR A 73 -2.81 46.06 21.53
N ARG A 74 -2.61 46.84 20.45
CA ARG A 74 -3.29 46.60 19.16
C ARG A 74 -2.91 45.26 18.53
N ILE A 75 -1.67 44.80 18.69
CA ILE A 75 -1.23 43.49 18.21
C ILE A 75 -2.01 42.38 18.95
N VAL A 76 -2.13 42.50 20.27
CA VAL A 76 -2.90 41.55 21.10
C VAL A 76 -4.38 41.56 20.74
N GLU A 77 -5.00 42.74 20.63
CA GLU A 77 -6.41 42.90 20.26
C GLU A 77 -6.71 42.36 18.86
N GLY A 78 -5.74 42.43 17.95
CA GLY A 78 -5.84 41.87 16.60
C GLY A 78 -5.68 40.35 16.53
N GLY A 79 -5.42 39.68 17.66
CA GLY A 79 -5.23 38.23 17.74
C GLY A 79 -3.86 37.75 17.23
N PHE A 80 -2.91 38.66 17.03
CA PHE A 80 -1.55 38.31 16.62
C PHE A 80 -0.78 37.73 17.81
N VAL A 81 -0.06 36.63 17.58
CA VAL A 81 0.77 35.99 18.62
C VAL A 81 2.24 36.31 18.41
N TRP A 82 2.70 36.34 17.15
CA TRP A 82 4.11 36.53 16.85
C TRP A 82 4.45 37.97 16.48
N VAL A 83 5.53 38.48 17.08
CA VAL A 83 6.06 39.82 16.83
C VAL A 83 7.46 39.70 16.25
N ARG A 84 7.61 39.93 14.95
CA ARG A 84 8.92 39.87 14.27
C ARG A 84 9.57 41.26 14.30
N GLN A 85 10.57 41.42 15.16
CA GLN A 85 11.26 42.69 15.41
C GLN A 85 12.73 42.61 14.97
N PRO A 86 13.20 43.53 14.12
CA PRO A 86 14.62 43.66 13.80
C PRO A 86 15.44 44.31 14.91
N PHE A 87 16.64 43.80 15.13
CA PHE A 87 17.65 44.34 16.01
C PHE A 87 18.95 44.54 15.23
N TYR A 88 19.28 45.82 14.98
CA TYR A 88 20.37 46.20 14.09
C TYR A 88 21.71 46.27 14.85
N TRP A 89 22.67 45.43 14.46
CA TRP A 89 23.99 45.32 15.06
C TRP A 89 24.72 46.66 15.05
N SER A 90 24.69 47.42 13.95
CA SER A 90 25.32 48.75 13.87
C SER A 90 24.78 49.77 14.86
N GLN A 91 23.52 49.64 15.31
CA GLN A 91 22.92 50.51 16.32
C GLN A 91 23.27 50.05 17.75
N ILE A 92 23.45 48.74 17.93
CA ILE A 92 23.74 48.12 19.23
C ILE A 92 25.25 48.10 19.53
N GLU A 93 26.13 48.01 18.53
CA GLU A 93 27.59 48.14 18.69
C GLU A 93 28.13 49.31 17.84
N PRO A 94 27.86 50.58 18.21
CA PRO A 94 28.21 51.75 17.40
C PRO A 94 29.72 51.93 17.17
N SER A 95 30.56 51.36 18.05
CA SER A 95 32.02 51.42 17.96
C SER A 95 32.62 50.68 16.76
N CYS A 96 31.82 49.91 16.01
CA CYS A 96 32.20 49.35 14.71
C CYS A 96 32.06 50.34 13.53
N GLY A 97 31.60 51.58 13.78
CA GLY A 97 31.87 52.75 12.95
C GLY A 97 31.09 52.84 11.62
N THR A 98 30.18 53.80 11.56
CA THR A 98 29.45 54.32 10.39
C THR A 98 30.34 54.99 9.31
N GLY A 99 31.58 54.52 9.10
CA GLY A 99 32.52 55.11 8.17
C GLY A 99 33.09 54.08 7.20
N PHE A 100 32.71 54.20 5.93
CA PHE A 100 33.31 53.51 4.76
C PHE A 100 34.86 53.51 4.76
N LEU A 101 35.51 54.44 5.48
CA LEU A 101 36.96 54.54 5.63
C LEU A 101 37.57 53.72 6.79
N ALA A 102 36.81 53.31 7.81
CA ALA A 102 37.33 52.49 8.92
C ALA A 102 37.44 51.00 8.54
N CYS A 103 36.56 50.50 7.66
CA CYS A 103 36.62 49.13 7.16
C CYS A 103 37.78 48.86 6.17
N LEU A 104 38.38 49.91 5.59
CA LEU A 104 39.47 49.78 4.61
C LEU A 104 40.89 49.83 5.22
N GLY A 105 41.03 50.05 6.54
CA GLY A 105 42.33 50.22 7.20
C GLY A 105 42.47 49.37 8.46
N GLY A 106 43.44 48.44 8.45
CA GLY A 106 43.66 47.40 9.46
C GLY A 106 43.56 47.78 10.95
N ARG A 107 43.12 46.76 11.73
CA ARG A 107 43.04 46.61 13.21
C ARG A 107 41.69 46.80 13.90
N LEU A 108 40.60 46.27 13.32
CA LEU A 108 39.35 46.07 14.07
C LEU A 108 39.45 44.94 15.13
N GLU A 109 40.33 43.96 14.97
CA GLU A 109 40.49 42.79 15.87
C GLU A 109 40.87 43.14 17.33
N SER A 110 41.28 44.38 17.62
CA SER A 110 41.79 44.80 18.95
C SER A 110 40.85 45.70 19.76
N LEU A 111 39.68 46.05 19.22
CA LEU A 111 38.70 46.89 19.93
C LEU A 111 37.76 46.04 20.80
N PRO A 112 37.61 46.35 22.10
CA PRO A 112 36.69 45.62 22.97
C PRO A 112 35.24 45.83 22.53
N HIS A 113 34.43 44.78 22.60
CA HIS A 113 32.98 44.86 22.37
C HIS A 113 32.35 45.86 23.34
N ARG A 114 31.59 46.83 22.82
CA ARG A 114 30.81 47.79 23.61
C ARG A 114 29.40 47.87 23.04
N PHE A 115 28.48 47.19 23.72
CA PHE A 115 27.08 47.13 23.33
C PHE A 115 26.25 48.19 24.07
N ASP A 116 25.42 48.90 23.33
CA ASP A 116 24.34 49.76 23.84
C ASP A 116 23.02 49.00 23.76
N TRP A 117 22.52 48.56 24.92
CA TRP A 117 21.28 47.79 25.03
C TRP A 117 20.05 48.65 25.27
N THR A 118 20.16 49.99 25.26
CA THR A 118 19.07 50.89 25.69
C THR A 118 17.76 50.66 24.93
N VAL A 119 17.81 50.61 23.60
CA VAL A 119 16.61 50.37 22.77
C VAL A 119 16.10 48.93 22.87
N PRO A 120 16.96 47.89 22.73
CA PRO A 120 16.53 46.51 22.95
C PRO A 120 15.93 46.25 24.33
N ASP A 121 16.52 46.77 25.41
CA ASP A 121 16.00 46.62 26.78
C ASP A 121 14.60 47.23 26.91
N ARG A 122 14.38 48.40 26.31
CA ARG A 122 13.08 49.08 26.32
C ARG A 122 12.00 48.25 25.61
N ILE A 123 12.31 47.72 24.43
CA ILE A 123 11.40 46.89 23.64
C ILE A 123 11.09 45.58 24.36
N MET A 124 12.12 44.88 24.85
CA MET A 124 11.95 43.60 25.56
C MET A 124 11.20 43.77 26.89
N ALA A 125 11.44 44.86 27.62
CA ALA A 125 10.67 45.18 28.83
C ALA A 125 9.19 45.46 28.54
N ALA A 126 8.86 46.07 27.40
CA ALA A 126 7.48 46.26 26.97
C ALA A 126 6.84 44.92 26.58
N LEU A 127 7.51 44.11 25.77
CA LEU A 127 7.03 42.76 25.40
C LEU A 127 6.82 41.84 26.61
N ALA A 128 7.67 41.93 27.64
CA ALA A 128 7.53 41.14 28.86
C ALA A 128 6.23 41.43 29.65
N ARG A 129 5.56 42.55 29.38
CA ARG A 129 4.24 42.88 29.96
C ARG A 129 3.07 42.21 29.21
N HIS A 130 3.35 41.59 28.06
CA HIS A 130 2.40 40.91 27.18
C HIS A 130 2.79 39.44 26.99
N PRO A 131 2.54 38.56 27.98
CA PRO A 131 2.95 37.15 27.94
C PRO A 131 2.27 36.34 26.82
N GLU A 132 1.18 36.84 26.25
CA GLU A 132 0.54 36.30 25.05
C GLU A 132 1.35 36.49 23.76
N LEU A 133 2.28 37.46 23.72
CA LEU A 133 3.11 37.75 22.55
C LEU A 133 4.43 36.99 22.60
N ARG A 134 4.89 36.55 21.42
CA ARG A 134 6.14 35.81 21.24
C ARG A 134 7.07 36.55 20.26
N PRO A 135 8.22 37.05 20.71
CA PRO A 135 9.14 37.76 19.85
C PRO A 135 9.93 36.81 18.95
N VAL A 136 10.09 37.20 17.69
CA VAL A 136 11.11 36.68 16.78
C VAL A 136 12.14 37.78 16.57
N ALA A 137 13.35 37.57 17.07
CA ALA A 137 14.43 38.55 16.94
C ALA A 137 15.14 38.38 15.59
N VAL A 138 15.04 39.38 14.72
CA VAL A 138 15.79 39.42 13.46
C VAL A 138 17.11 40.13 13.71
N LEU A 139 18.20 39.37 13.74
CA LEU A 139 19.54 39.90 13.93
C LEU A 139 20.11 40.29 12.56
N ASP A 140 20.27 41.59 12.34
CA ASP A 140 20.69 42.19 11.06
C ASP A 140 21.63 43.37 11.33
N ASP A 141 22.25 44.00 10.32
CA ASP A 141 23.28 45.01 10.55
C ASP A 141 22.77 46.46 10.51
N CYS A 142 21.97 46.90 9.51
CA CYS A 142 21.27 48.20 9.54
C CYS A 142 20.21 48.37 8.43
N ARG A 143 19.27 49.32 8.59
CA ARG A 143 18.51 49.94 7.49
C ARG A 143 18.80 51.43 7.43
N GLY A 144 19.50 51.90 6.40
CA GLY A 144 19.76 53.33 6.17
C GLY A 144 18.94 53.89 5.00
N ALA A 145 18.29 55.04 5.19
CA ALA A 145 17.50 55.76 4.18
C ALA A 145 18.33 56.37 3.02
N VAL A 146 19.62 56.03 2.89
CA VAL A 146 20.54 56.62 1.89
C VAL A 146 21.36 55.53 1.20
N ALA A 147 20.78 54.93 0.15
CA ALA A 147 21.37 54.39 -1.09
C ALA A 147 22.74 53.65 -1.12
N ALA A 148 23.36 53.29 0.01
CA ALA A 148 24.61 52.52 0.02
C ALA A 148 24.32 51.03 0.29
N PRO A 149 24.69 50.10 -0.61
CA PRO A 149 24.55 48.68 -0.39
C PRO A 149 25.33 48.20 0.85
N LEU A 150 24.70 47.36 1.68
CA LEU A 150 25.23 46.97 2.99
C LEU A 150 26.23 45.83 2.88
N PRO A 151 27.55 46.04 3.09
CA PRO A 151 28.50 44.93 3.01
C PRO A 151 28.21 43.90 4.10
N PRO A 152 28.31 42.59 3.80
CA PRO A 152 28.27 41.58 4.85
C PRO A 152 29.40 41.84 5.87
N PRO A 153 29.27 41.36 7.12
CA PRO A 153 30.30 41.56 8.15
C PRO A 153 31.67 41.15 7.62
N ALA A 154 32.64 42.09 7.66
CA ALA A 154 34.02 41.81 7.23
C ALA A 154 34.66 40.70 8.09
N ASP A 155 34.23 40.58 9.34
CA ASP A 155 34.55 39.50 10.27
C ASP A 155 33.24 38.87 10.80
N PRO A 156 32.82 37.70 10.27
CA PRO A 156 31.65 36.98 10.75
C PRO A 156 31.68 36.61 12.24
N ASP A 157 32.87 36.49 12.85
CA ASP A 157 32.97 36.14 14.28
C ASP A 157 32.54 37.31 15.19
N ARG A 158 32.69 38.56 14.74
CA ARG A 158 32.16 39.71 15.50
C ARG A 158 30.63 39.76 15.49
N PHE A 159 30.01 39.49 14.34
CA PHE A 159 28.56 39.40 14.26
C PHE A 159 28.04 38.23 15.11
N ALA A 160 28.73 37.07 15.06
CA ALA A 160 28.40 35.94 15.92
C ALA A 160 28.56 36.27 17.43
N ALA A 161 29.57 37.05 17.82
CA ALA A 161 29.74 37.50 19.20
C ALA A 161 28.61 38.44 19.65
N PHE A 162 28.14 39.34 18.79
CA PHE A 162 26.94 40.15 19.03
C PHE A 162 25.71 39.26 19.23
N ALA A 163 25.46 38.32 18.32
CA ALA A 163 24.31 37.42 18.41
C ALA A 163 24.36 36.54 19.67
N GLY A 164 25.54 36.04 20.05
CA GLY A 164 25.74 35.31 21.29
C GLY A 164 25.50 36.17 22.53
N ALA A 165 25.94 37.44 22.52
CA ALA A 165 25.68 38.38 23.60
C ALA A 165 24.19 38.75 23.71
N PHE A 166 23.51 38.90 22.57
CA PHE A 166 22.05 39.12 22.51
C PHE A 166 21.31 37.90 23.10
N ALA A 167 21.64 36.69 22.66
CA ALA A 167 21.03 35.46 23.16
C ALA A 167 21.30 35.26 24.66
N ALA A 168 22.52 35.49 25.13
CA ALA A 168 22.85 35.41 26.56
C ALA A 168 22.05 36.40 27.41
N ARG A 169 21.65 37.54 26.84
CA ARG A 169 20.87 38.58 27.52
C ARG A 169 19.37 38.30 27.50
N TYR A 170 18.84 37.84 26.37
CA TYR A 170 17.39 37.79 26.12
C TYR A 170 16.83 36.37 25.91
N GLY A 171 17.64 35.31 25.98
CA GLY A 171 17.20 33.92 25.71
C GLY A 171 16.11 33.39 26.65
N ALA A 172 15.87 34.03 27.79
CA ALA A 172 14.71 33.70 28.64
C ALA A 172 13.37 34.26 28.11
N GLN A 173 13.41 35.17 27.13
CA GLN A 173 12.23 35.84 26.54
C GLN A 173 12.13 35.63 25.02
N VAL A 174 13.21 35.23 24.36
CA VAL A 174 13.29 35.05 22.90
C VAL A 174 13.70 33.61 22.61
N ASP A 175 12.78 32.82 22.07
CA ASP A 175 13.07 31.44 21.66
C ASP A 175 13.52 31.36 20.18
N TYR A 176 13.20 32.38 19.36
CA TYR A 176 13.35 32.35 17.90
C TYR A 176 14.25 33.49 17.39
N TYR A 177 15.31 33.11 16.68
CA TYR A 177 16.31 34.02 16.14
C TYR A 177 16.40 33.87 14.62
N GLN A 178 16.11 34.94 13.88
CA GLN A 178 16.40 34.99 12.45
C GLN A 178 17.78 35.61 12.22
N VAL A 179 18.62 34.93 11.43
CA VAL A 179 19.97 35.40 11.10
C VAL A 179 19.98 36.06 9.72
N TRP A 180 20.08 37.39 9.70
CA TRP A 180 20.04 38.25 8.50
C TRP A 180 18.67 38.32 7.80
N ASP A 181 18.52 39.24 6.84
CA ASP A 181 17.36 39.34 5.95
C ASP A 181 17.80 39.61 4.49
N GLU A 182 17.21 38.90 3.53
CA GLU A 182 17.44 39.05 2.09
C GLU A 182 18.91 38.99 1.59
N PRO A 183 19.77 38.06 2.07
CA PRO A 183 21.18 37.96 1.62
C PRO A 183 21.31 37.52 0.14
N ASN A 184 20.19 37.21 -0.51
CA ASN A 184 20.10 36.88 -1.92
C ASN A 184 19.90 38.11 -2.84
N LEU A 185 19.85 39.32 -2.26
CA LEU A 185 19.85 40.59 -2.99
C LEU A 185 21.16 41.37 -2.76
N ALA A 186 21.77 41.90 -3.81
CA ALA A 186 23.00 42.70 -3.71
C ALA A 186 22.84 43.92 -2.78
N ALA A 187 21.65 44.55 -2.76
CA ALA A 187 21.37 45.69 -1.90
C ALA A 187 21.54 45.37 -0.39
N HIS A 188 21.33 44.11 -0.02
CA HIS A 188 21.42 43.58 1.34
C HIS A 188 22.70 42.73 1.55
N TRP A 189 23.61 42.75 0.58
CA TRP A 189 24.85 41.97 0.58
C TRP A 189 26.02 42.68 -0.14
N GLY A 190 26.19 43.97 0.10
CA GLY A 190 27.40 44.74 -0.21
C GLY A 190 27.46 45.34 -1.60
N GLY A 191 26.39 45.24 -2.37
CA GLY A 191 26.26 45.82 -3.72
C GLY A 191 27.04 45.07 -4.79
N GLY A 192 27.70 43.97 -4.41
CA GLY A 192 28.40 43.06 -5.29
C GLY A 192 27.65 41.71 -5.44
N PRO A 193 28.27 40.74 -6.13
CA PRO A 193 27.71 39.40 -6.28
C PRO A 193 27.32 38.77 -4.94
N VAL A 194 26.10 38.22 -4.88
CA VAL A 194 25.65 37.47 -3.71
C VAL A 194 26.45 36.17 -3.56
N ASN A 195 26.66 35.74 -2.32
CA ASN A 195 27.54 34.62 -2.01
C ASN A 195 26.90 33.68 -0.97
N PRO A 196 26.16 32.65 -1.42
CA PRO A 196 25.51 31.70 -0.51
C PRO A 196 26.49 30.99 0.44
N PRO A 197 27.68 30.50 0.00
CA PRO A 197 28.67 29.95 0.92
C PRO A 197 29.13 30.91 2.02
N ALA A 198 29.28 32.21 1.72
CA ALA A 198 29.65 33.21 2.74
C ALA A 198 28.53 33.41 3.77
N TYR A 199 27.27 33.46 3.33
CA TYR A 199 26.13 33.49 4.24
C TYR A 199 26.02 32.20 5.06
N ALA A 200 26.30 31.03 4.48
CA ALA A 200 26.31 29.76 5.20
C ALA A 200 27.37 29.75 6.32
N ASP A 201 28.57 30.30 6.10
CA ASP A 201 29.60 30.45 7.14
C ASP A 201 29.15 31.42 8.26
N LEU A 202 28.57 32.57 7.89
CA LEU A 202 28.00 33.52 8.85
C LEU A 202 26.90 32.86 9.70
N LEU A 203 25.96 32.16 9.06
CA LEU A 203 24.89 31.42 9.73
C LEU A 203 25.46 30.37 10.68
N ALA A 204 26.43 29.56 10.24
CA ALA A 204 27.03 28.50 11.04
C ALA A 204 27.71 29.02 12.32
N ARG A 205 28.45 30.13 12.20
CA ARG A 205 29.12 30.78 13.35
C ARG A 205 28.12 31.41 14.29
N THR A 206 27.14 32.13 13.74
CA THR A 206 26.09 32.82 14.49
C THR A 206 25.20 31.83 15.25
N ALA A 207 24.71 30.79 14.57
CA ALA A 207 23.91 29.73 15.18
C ALA A 207 24.67 29.02 16.31
N ARG A 208 25.98 28.77 16.14
CA ARG A 208 26.82 28.20 17.20
C ARG A 208 26.91 29.13 18.41
N ALA A 209 27.10 30.42 18.19
CA ALA A 209 27.20 31.41 19.27
C ALA A 209 25.88 31.57 20.03
N ILE A 210 24.75 31.63 19.31
CA ILE A 210 23.41 31.65 19.91
C ILE A 210 23.17 30.39 20.72
N ARG A 211 23.35 29.19 20.13
CA ARG A 211 23.12 27.91 20.82
C ARG A 211 24.03 27.68 22.03
N ALA A 212 25.21 28.30 22.05
CA ALA A 212 26.10 28.23 23.21
C ALA A 212 25.59 29.07 24.39
N ALA A 213 24.87 30.16 24.11
CA ALA A 213 24.27 31.02 25.11
C ALA A 213 22.84 30.56 25.50
N ASP A 214 22.10 30.06 24.52
CA ASP A 214 20.72 29.57 24.64
C ASP A 214 20.57 28.22 23.91
N PRO A 215 20.70 27.08 24.61
CA PRO A 215 20.60 25.75 24.03
C PRO A 215 19.22 25.41 23.44
N ASP A 216 18.15 26.07 23.87
CA ASP A 216 16.77 25.80 23.44
C ASP A 216 16.34 26.66 22.23
N SER A 217 17.21 27.58 21.80
CA SER A 217 17.01 28.46 20.64
C SER A 217 16.61 27.74 19.34
N ARG A 218 15.70 28.38 18.61
CA ARG A 218 15.30 28.04 17.25
C ARG A 218 15.87 29.06 16.27
N ILE A 219 16.60 28.56 15.28
CA ILE A 219 17.25 29.40 14.28
C ILE A 219 16.42 29.41 13.00
N LEU A 220 15.90 30.58 12.64
CA LEU A 220 15.30 30.85 11.34
C LEU A 220 16.41 31.24 10.37
N LEU A 221 16.39 30.63 9.19
CA LEU A 221 17.15 31.12 8.03
C LEU A 221 16.74 32.56 7.70
N ALA A 222 17.61 33.32 7.04
CA ALA A 222 17.26 34.63 6.52
C ALA A 222 16.00 34.54 5.65
N GLY A 223 15.13 35.56 5.75
CA GLY A 223 13.99 35.72 4.85
C GLY A 223 14.50 35.92 3.42
N LEU A 224 14.35 34.92 2.57
CA LEU A 224 14.83 34.99 1.18
C LEU A 224 13.84 35.79 0.32
N ALA A 225 14.35 36.79 -0.39
CA ALA A 225 13.53 37.63 -1.27
C ALA A 225 13.12 36.86 -2.54
N PRO A 226 11.84 36.86 -2.93
CA PRO A 226 11.38 36.13 -4.10
C PRO A 226 11.77 36.90 -5.37
N THR A 227 12.64 36.30 -6.20
CA THR A 227 13.06 36.87 -7.49
C THR A 227 13.22 35.76 -8.52
N VAL A 228 13.15 36.12 -9.80
CA VAL A 228 13.42 35.22 -10.94
C VAL A 228 14.85 35.33 -11.45
N GLU A 229 15.67 36.16 -10.80
CA GLU A 229 17.04 36.45 -11.20
C GLU A 229 17.98 35.25 -10.99
N THR A 230 19.00 35.14 -11.84
CA THR A 230 19.91 33.99 -11.90
C THR A 230 21.35 34.33 -11.53
N GLY A 231 21.59 35.53 -10.99
CA GLY A 231 22.90 36.02 -10.59
C GLY A 231 23.56 36.97 -11.59
N PRO A 232 24.75 37.52 -11.25
CA PRO A 232 25.42 37.32 -9.97
C PRO A 232 24.96 38.29 -8.87
N GLN A 233 24.29 39.40 -9.22
CA GLN A 233 23.93 40.45 -8.25
C GLN A 233 22.77 40.02 -7.35
N ASN A 234 21.71 39.45 -7.92
CA ASN A 234 20.62 38.87 -7.16
C ASN A 234 20.39 37.44 -7.62
N LEU A 235 19.96 36.58 -6.71
CA LEU A 235 19.68 35.18 -7.01
C LEU A 235 18.30 34.81 -6.47
N SER A 236 17.54 34.10 -7.30
CA SER A 236 16.27 33.48 -6.91
C SER A 236 16.39 32.77 -5.56
N ASP A 237 15.42 33.01 -4.68
CA ASP A 237 15.22 32.37 -3.39
C ASP A 237 15.41 30.84 -3.45
N VAL A 238 14.86 30.21 -4.48
CA VAL A 238 14.95 28.75 -4.71
C VAL A 238 16.40 28.32 -4.96
N ARG A 239 17.12 29.06 -5.82
CA ARG A 239 18.50 28.74 -6.20
C ARG A 239 19.48 29.09 -5.09
N TYR A 240 19.19 30.15 -4.33
CA TYR A 240 19.99 30.54 -3.18
C TYR A 240 19.89 29.46 -2.11
N LEU A 241 18.67 29.04 -1.75
CA LEU A 241 18.45 27.95 -0.79
C LEU A 241 19.12 26.64 -1.22
N GLU A 242 19.00 26.27 -2.50
CA GLU A 242 19.68 25.10 -3.07
C GLU A 242 21.21 25.19 -2.86
N GLN A 243 21.81 26.36 -3.11
CA GLN A 243 23.25 26.56 -2.89
C GLN A 243 23.64 26.58 -1.40
N LEU A 244 22.75 27.01 -0.50
CA LEU A 244 22.99 26.92 0.95
C LEU A 244 23.02 25.47 1.42
N TYR A 245 22.12 24.62 0.93
CA TYR A 245 22.17 23.19 1.20
C TYR A 245 23.47 22.56 0.69
N GLN A 246 23.88 22.90 -0.54
CA GLN A 246 25.15 22.44 -1.12
C GLN A 246 26.38 22.94 -0.34
N ALA A 247 26.30 24.12 0.27
CA ALA A 247 27.33 24.68 1.14
C ALA A 247 27.33 24.08 2.56
N GLY A 248 26.40 23.17 2.88
CA GLY A 248 26.33 22.50 4.18
C GLY A 248 25.58 23.28 5.27
N ALA A 249 24.70 24.22 4.91
CA ALA A 249 23.97 25.04 5.87
C ALA A 249 22.92 24.28 6.70
N ALA A 250 22.47 23.09 6.25
CA ALA A 250 21.33 22.36 6.83
C ALA A 250 21.35 22.19 8.36
N PRO A 251 22.48 21.87 9.03
CA PRO A 251 22.51 21.72 10.49
C PRO A 251 22.42 23.04 11.27
N HIS A 252 22.47 24.19 10.59
CA HIS A 252 22.60 25.51 11.20
C HIS A 252 21.30 26.32 11.25
N PHE A 253 20.20 25.78 10.73
CA PHE A 253 18.85 26.34 10.87
C PHE A 253 17.81 25.26 11.17
N ASP A 254 16.77 25.64 11.89
CA ASP A 254 15.61 24.81 12.24
C ASP A 254 14.41 25.09 11.33
N ILE A 255 14.30 26.33 10.82
CA ILE A 255 13.17 26.82 10.03
C ILE A 255 13.69 27.56 8.79
N VAL A 256 13.06 27.34 7.63
CA VAL A 256 13.32 28.16 6.43
C VAL A 256 12.34 29.32 6.40
N ALA A 257 12.84 30.55 6.26
CA ALA A 257 12.02 31.74 6.11
C ALA A 257 11.81 32.08 4.63
N GLY A 258 10.56 32.02 4.17
CA GLY A 258 10.14 32.43 2.83
C GLY A 258 9.33 33.73 2.86
N LYS A 259 9.23 34.43 1.73
CA LYS A 259 8.41 35.63 1.60
C LYS A 259 7.32 35.46 0.52
N PRO A 260 6.20 34.77 0.82
CA PRO A 260 5.15 34.46 -0.15
C PRO A 260 4.27 35.68 -0.47
N TYR A 261 4.81 36.68 -1.18
CA TYR A 261 3.98 37.79 -1.67
C TYR A 261 2.99 37.32 -2.74
N GLY A 262 1.78 37.87 -2.71
CA GLY A 262 0.76 37.54 -3.69
C GLY A 262 0.95 38.19 -5.08
N PHE A 263 1.78 39.24 -5.14
CA PHE A 263 2.04 40.02 -6.35
C PHE A 263 0.74 40.44 -7.06
N ASN A 264 0.56 40.01 -8.31
CA ASN A 264 -0.55 40.42 -9.18
C ASN A 264 -1.67 39.37 -9.26
N THR A 265 -1.61 38.27 -8.48
CA THR A 265 -2.59 37.19 -8.54
C THR A 265 -3.19 36.90 -7.17
N GLY A 266 -4.35 36.25 -7.16
CA GLY A 266 -5.02 35.84 -5.92
C GLY A 266 -4.36 34.61 -5.27
N PRO A 267 -4.75 34.28 -4.03
CA PRO A 267 -4.19 33.16 -3.28
C PRO A 267 -4.40 31.80 -3.95
N ASP A 268 -5.39 31.63 -4.83
CA ASP A 268 -5.70 30.36 -5.52
C ASP A 268 -4.90 30.11 -6.80
N ASP A 269 -3.97 30.99 -7.17
CA ASP A 269 -3.07 30.76 -8.30
C ASP A 269 -2.07 29.63 -8.00
N ARG A 270 -2.38 28.42 -8.47
CA ARG A 270 -1.57 27.20 -8.25
C ARG A 270 -0.40 27.03 -9.23
N ARG A 271 -0.05 28.03 -10.02
CA ARG A 271 1.15 27.96 -10.86
C ARG A 271 2.40 27.98 -9.96
N VAL A 272 3.24 26.95 -10.05
CA VAL A 272 4.46 26.81 -9.24
C VAL A 272 5.63 26.58 -10.20
N ASP A 273 6.36 27.65 -10.48
CA ASP A 273 7.50 27.66 -11.41
C ASP A 273 8.50 28.75 -10.98
N GLU A 274 9.80 28.52 -11.18
CA GLU A 274 10.85 29.48 -10.82
C GLU A 274 10.71 30.84 -11.52
N THR A 275 10.00 30.90 -12.65
CA THR A 275 9.75 32.13 -13.42
C THR A 275 8.46 32.87 -13.03
N VAL A 276 7.66 32.31 -12.12
CA VAL A 276 6.38 32.88 -11.70
C VAL A 276 6.50 33.41 -10.26
N LEU A 277 6.08 34.66 -10.06
CA LEU A 277 5.98 35.32 -8.76
C LEU A 277 4.50 35.35 -8.34
N ASN A 278 4.18 34.59 -7.28
CA ASN A 278 2.86 34.51 -6.67
C ASN A 278 2.96 33.89 -5.26
N PHE A 279 1.83 33.84 -4.56
CA PHE A 279 1.73 33.27 -3.22
C PHE A 279 2.19 31.79 -3.16
N SER A 280 1.82 30.98 -4.16
CA SER A 280 2.15 29.55 -4.23
C SER A 280 3.64 29.27 -4.46
N ARG A 281 4.45 30.26 -4.82
CA ARG A 281 5.88 30.10 -5.11
C ARG A 281 6.66 29.49 -3.94
N VAL A 282 6.25 29.74 -2.70
CA VAL A 282 6.88 29.19 -1.49
C VAL A 282 6.98 27.66 -1.49
N LEU A 283 6.12 26.98 -2.25
CA LEU A 283 6.20 25.53 -2.48
C LEU A 283 7.54 25.10 -3.09
N LEU A 284 8.19 25.95 -3.91
CA LEU A 284 9.52 25.64 -4.45
C LEU A 284 10.59 25.57 -3.35
N LEU A 285 10.48 26.39 -2.29
CA LEU A 285 11.38 26.30 -1.14
C LEU A 285 11.16 24.98 -0.39
N ARG A 286 9.89 24.60 -0.18
CA ARG A 286 9.52 23.31 0.41
C ARG A 286 10.08 22.14 -0.40
N GLU A 287 9.97 22.18 -1.72
CA GLU A 287 10.52 21.15 -2.61
C GLU A 287 12.04 21.05 -2.55
N VAL A 288 12.75 22.17 -2.42
CA VAL A 288 14.21 22.17 -2.17
C VAL A 288 14.51 21.45 -0.86
N MET A 289 13.83 21.81 0.24
CA MET A 289 14.03 21.15 1.55
C MET A 289 13.80 19.64 1.47
N VAL A 290 12.70 19.22 0.84
CA VAL A 290 12.36 17.79 0.67
C VAL A 290 13.44 17.06 -0.14
N ARG A 291 13.97 17.66 -1.22
CA ARG A 291 15.07 17.07 -2.01
C ARG A 291 16.36 16.89 -1.20
N HIS A 292 16.60 17.74 -0.21
CA HIS A 292 17.76 17.67 0.69
C HIS A 292 17.52 16.91 1.99
N GLY A 293 16.34 16.28 2.16
CA GLY A 293 16.03 15.44 3.33
C GLY A 293 15.49 16.19 4.55
N ASP A 294 15.23 17.49 4.44
CA ASP A 294 14.72 18.38 5.51
C ASP A 294 13.19 18.52 5.48
N ALA A 295 12.47 17.45 5.10
CA ALA A 295 11.00 17.46 5.04
C ALA A 295 10.33 17.62 6.42
N ASP A 296 11.06 17.39 7.50
CA ASP A 296 10.61 17.50 8.89
C ASP A 296 10.75 18.92 9.48
N LYS A 297 11.37 19.86 8.75
CA LYS A 297 11.46 21.27 9.14
C LYS A 297 10.36 22.12 8.52
N ALA A 298 9.87 23.10 9.28
CA ALA A 298 8.85 24.03 8.81
C ALA A 298 9.40 25.12 7.89
N VAL A 299 8.48 25.69 7.11
CA VAL A 299 8.68 26.96 6.43
C VAL A 299 7.80 28.02 7.09
N TRP A 300 8.39 29.15 7.45
CA TRP A 300 7.67 30.30 8.01
C TRP A 300 7.63 31.43 6.98
N ALA A 301 6.50 32.12 6.88
CA ALA A 301 6.36 33.25 5.97
C ALA A 301 6.82 34.54 6.65
N SER A 302 8.11 34.87 6.54
CA SER A 302 8.73 35.98 7.29
C SER A 302 8.18 37.37 6.94
N GLN A 303 7.76 37.56 5.69
CA GLN A 303 7.08 38.77 5.21
C GLN A 303 6.19 38.39 4.04
N TRP A 304 4.92 38.83 4.06
CA TRP A 304 3.99 38.51 2.97
C TRP A 304 2.78 39.45 2.97
N GLY A 305 2.04 39.41 1.86
CA GLY A 305 0.78 40.13 1.69
C GLY A 305 0.52 40.55 0.24
N TRP A 306 -0.53 41.35 0.06
CA TRP A 306 -0.82 42.11 -1.17
C TRP A 306 -0.66 43.59 -0.90
N ASN A 307 -0.15 44.35 -1.86
CA ASN A 307 0.04 45.78 -1.68
C ASN A 307 -1.19 46.56 -2.15
N ALA A 308 -1.72 47.44 -1.30
CA ALA A 308 -2.86 48.31 -1.63
C ALA A 308 -2.54 49.78 -1.31
N LEU A 309 -1.95 50.49 -2.28
CA LEU A 309 -1.80 51.94 -2.21
C LEU A 309 -3.12 52.65 -2.55
N PRO A 310 -3.42 53.78 -1.90
CA PRO A 310 -4.65 54.53 -2.17
C PRO A 310 -4.67 55.06 -3.62
N PRO A 311 -5.85 55.30 -4.22
CA PRO A 311 -5.96 55.87 -5.56
C PRO A 311 -5.28 57.24 -5.71
N THR A 312 -5.05 57.94 -4.60
CA THR A 312 -4.36 59.24 -4.50
C THR A 312 -2.84 59.12 -4.31
N TRP A 313 -2.25 57.93 -4.45
CA TRP A 313 -0.82 57.69 -4.28
C TRP A 313 0.05 58.50 -5.25
N THR A 314 1.00 59.25 -4.71
CA THR A 314 1.95 60.07 -5.49
C THR A 314 3.42 59.67 -5.29
N GLY A 315 3.69 58.66 -4.47
CA GLY A 315 5.02 58.13 -4.19
C GLY A 315 5.51 57.13 -5.25
N ALA A 316 6.54 56.35 -4.91
CA ALA A 316 7.06 55.33 -5.82
C ALA A 316 6.04 54.20 -6.04
N PRO A 317 5.93 53.62 -7.26
CA PRO A 317 5.01 52.53 -7.53
C PRO A 317 5.41 51.26 -6.79
N SER A 318 4.43 50.42 -6.45
CA SER A 318 4.69 49.12 -5.83
C SER A 318 5.36 48.14 -6.81
N VAL A 319 6.44 47.50 -6.36
CA VAL A 319 7.09 46.39 -7.07
C VAL A 319 6.44 45.03 -6.77
N TRP A 320 5.58 44.97 -5.75
CA TRP A 320 4.87 43.75 -5.31
C TRP A 320 3.46 43.64 -5.88
N GLY A 321 3.21 44.25 -7.05
CA GLY A 321 1.87 44.37 -7.61
C GLY A 321 1.01 45.38 -6.85
N GLN A 322 -0.24 45.53 -7.28
CA GLN A 322 -1.17 46.54 -6.77
C GLN A 322 -2.60 46.00 -6.77
N THR A 323 -3.32 46.17 -5.67
CA THR A 323 -4.75 45.87 -5.55
C THR A 323 -5.47 46.95 -4.72
N ASP A 324 -6.78 46.82 -4.51
CA ASP A 324 -7.56 47.68 -3.60
C ASP A 324 -7.66 47.07 -2.19
N GLU A 325 -8.00 47.87 -1.18
CA GLU A 325 -8.01 47.43 0.23
C GLU A 325 -9.01 46.31 0.51
N THR A 326 -10.14 46.26 -0.21
CA THR A 326 -11.15 45.20 -0.02
C THR A 326 -10.62 43.87 -0.57
N THR A 327 -10.03 43.90 -1.76
CA THR A 327 -9.40 42.72 -2.37
C THR A 327 -8.17 42.28 -1.57
N GLN A 328 -7.37 43.20 -1.04
CA GLN A 328 -6.23 42.90 -0.14
C GLN A 328 -6.68 42.11 1.09
N ALA A 329 -7.72 42.59 1.79
CA ALA A 329 -8.27 41.93 2.96
C ALA A 329 -8.82 40.53 2.62
N ALA A 330 -9.61 40.42 1.55
CA ALA A 330 -10.19 39.15 1.10
C ALA A 330 -9.12 38.12 0.69
N HIS A 331 -8.10 38.54 -0.08
CA HIS A 331 -6.99 37.67 -0.46
C HIS A 331 -6.18 37.22 0.75
N THR A 332 -5.94 38.09 1.72
CA THR A 332 -5.16 37.76 2.93
C THR A 332 -5.86 36.69 3.77
N VAL A 333 -7.17 36.85 4.03
CA VAL A 333 -7.95 35.85 4.78
C VAL A 333 -8.00 34.53 4.01
N ALA A 334 -8.28 34.56 2.71
CA ALA A 334 -8.30 33.35 1.88
C ALA A 334 -6.94 32.64 1.81
N ALA A 335 -5.83 33.39 1.83
CA ALA A 335 -4.48 32.85 1.89
C ALA A 335 -4.19 32.11 3.21
N LEU A 336 -4.62 32.68 4.34
CA LEU A 336 -4.49 32.05 5.66
C LEU A 336 -5.32 30.78 5.78
N GLU A 337 -6.57 30.80 5.29
CA GLU A 337 -7.41 29.59 5.23
C GLU A 337 -6.78 28.51 4.36
N ARG A 338 -6.29 28.88 3.17
CA ARG A 338 -5.60 27.96 2.28
C ARG A 338 -4.36 27.37 2.93
N ALA A 339 -3.52 28.18 3.58
CA ALA A 339 -2.33 27.70 4.26
C ALA A 339 -2.68 26.71 5.39
N ARG A 340 -3.70 27.00 6.21
CA ARG A 340 -4.19 26.10 7.26
C ARG A 340 -4.73 24.77 6.73
N ALA A 341 -5.39 24.79 5.58
CA ALA A 341 -6.00 23.60 4.99
C ALA A 341 -5.01 22.76 4.18
N GLU A 342 -4.07 23.41 3.48
CA GLU A 342 -3.23 22.76 2.47
C GLU A 342 -1.76 22.58 2.90
N TRP A 343 -1.25 23.38 3.84
CA TRP A 343 0.19 23.45 4.11
C TRP A 343 0.54 23.05 5.55
N PRO A 344 0.43 21.76 5.91
CA PRO A 344 0.72 21.27 7.27
C PRO A 344 2.21 21.36 7.64
N TRP A 345 3.08 21.73 6.68
CA TRP A 345 4.49 22.01 6.88
C TRP A 345 4.78 23.50 7.14
N ALA A 346 3.77 24.36 6.99
CA ALA A 346 3.93 25.80 7.18
C ALA A 346 3.64 26.16 8.64
N GLY A 347 4.48 27.04 9.20
CA GLY A 347 4.32 27.54 10.58
C GLY A 347 3.76 28.96 10.61
N ALA A 348 4.48 29.88 11.26
CA ALA A 348 4.00 31.26 11.44
C ALA A 348 4.05 32.10 10.14
N PHE A 349 3.06 32.99 9.99
CA PHE A 349 2.85 33.91 8.87
C PHE A 349 2.87 35.35 9.37
N PHE A 350 3.92 36.08 9.01
CA PHE A 350 4.16 37.45 9.44
C PHE A 350 3.71 38.44 8.37
N LEU A 351 2.56 39.08 8.57
CA LEU A 351 2.10 40.14 7.68
C LEU A 351 3.14 41.26 7.61
N ASP A 352 3.29 41.85 6.42
CA ASP A 352 4.47 42.62 6.03
C ASP A 352 4.88 43.68 7.06
N HIS A 353 3.99 44.53 7.58
CA HIS A 353 4.25 45.47 8.69
C HIS A 353 2.97 45.93 9.42
N LEU A 354 3.05 46.14 10.74
CA LEU A 354 2.02 46.88 11.49
C LEU A 354 1.94 48.34 11.00
N GLN A 355 3.07 49.06 11.12
CA GLN A 355 3.37 50.32 10.44
C GLN A 355 4.86 50.30 10.03
N PRO A 356 5.19 50.57 8.76
CA PRO A 356 6.57 50.53 8.31
C PRO A 356 7.32 51.81 8.70
N ALA A 357 8.53 51.66 9.25
CA ALA A 357 9.42 52.79 9.59
C ALA A 357 10.16 53.32 8.34
N VAL A 358 9.42 53.83 7.36
CA VAL A 358 9.92 54.32 6.06
C VAL A 358 9.29 55.67 5.68
N PRO A 359 9.89 56.44 4.75
CA PRO A 359 9.29 57.67 4.24
C PRO A 359 7.83 57.51 3.76
N LEU A 360 7.05 58.59 3.86
CA LEU A 360 5.62 58.61 3.49
C LEU A 360 5.38 58.53 1.97
N ASP A 361 6.39 58.42 1.14
CA ASP A 361 6.27 58.19 -0.30
C ASP A 361 6.74 56.78 -0.71
N ASP A 362 7.06 55.94 0.27
CA ASP A 362 7.50 54.56 0.06
C ASP A 362 6.31 53.59 -0.06
N PRO A 363 6.28 52.72 -1.09
CA PRO A 363 5.17 51.79 -1.34
C PRO A 363 4.97 50.72 -0.26
N HIS A 364 5.88 50.52 0.71
CA HIS A 364 5.64 49.63 1.84
C HIS A 364 4.41 50.03 2.67
N TRP A 365 4.03 51.32 2.65
CA TRP A 365 2.78 51.78 3.27
C TRP A 365 1.53 51.07 2.71
N GLY A 366 1.60 50.51 1.51
CA GLY A 366 0.51 49.71 0.93
C GLY A 366 0.22 48.42 1.71
N PHE A 367 1.16 47.89 2.49
CA PHE A 367 0.97 46.70 3.32
C PHE A 367 0.62 46.97 4.78
N ALA A 368 0.70 48.22 5.23
CA ALA A 368 0.50 48.55 6.64
C ALA A 368 -0.88 48.07 7.14
N LEU A 369 -0.92 47.53 8.35
CA LEU A 369 -2.18 47.17 9.02
C LEU A 369 -2.85 48.40 9.65
N ILE A 370 -2.04 49.35 10.11
CA ILE A 370 -2.48 50.64 10.64
C ILE A 370 -2.06 51.74 9.65
N GLY A 371 -2.99 52.63 9.32
CA GLY A 371 -2.79 53.74 8.42
C GLY A 371 -1.83 54.80 8.94
N ARG A 372 -1.59 55.81 8.10
CA ARG A 372 -0.76 57.00 8.42
C ARG A 372 -1.43 57.94 9.42
N ASP A 373 -2.74 57.82 9.51
CA ASP A 373 -3.64 58.52 10.43
C ASP A 373 -3.84 57.74 11.74
N ASP A 374 -3.02 56.71 11.98
CA ASP A 374 -3.08 55.80 13.12
C ASP A 374 -4.40 55.03 13.26
N ALA A 375 -5.22 55.01 12.21
CA ALA A 375 -6.46 54.25 12.14
C ALA A 375 -6.22 52.81 11.61
N PRO A 376 -6.92 51.79 12.14
CA PRO A 376 -6.92 50.46 11.55
C PRO A 376 -7.40 50.48 10.10
N ARG A 377 -6.70 49.75 9.22
CA ARG A 377 -7.13 49.55 7.83
C ARG A 377 -8.05 48.34 7.71
N PRO A 378 -8.85 48.22 6.63
CA PRO A 378 -9.76 47.08 6.43
C PRO A 378 -9.08 45.70 6.55
N LEU A 379 -7.79 45.62 6.21
CA LEU A 379 -6.96 44.44 6.39
C LEU A 379 -6.85 44.01 7.87
N TYR A 380 -6.63 44.95 8.79
CA TYR A 380 -6.50 44.66 10.23
C TYR A 380 -7.82 44.10 10.77
N ASP A 381 -8.94 44.76 10.48
CA ASP A 381 -10.27 44.33 10.95
C ASP A 381 -10.64 42.94 10.41
N ALA A 382 -10.35 42.67 9.13
CA ALA A 382 -10.63 41.37 8.52
C ALA A 382 -9.80 40.24 9.16
N VAL A 383 -8.52 40.48 9.42
CA VAL A 383 -7.62 39.50 10.05
C VAL A 383 -7.99 39.29 11.53
N ALA A 384 -8.31 40.35 12.27
CA ALA A 384 -8.76 40.27 13.66
C ALA A 384 -10.08 39.50 13.78
N ALA A 385 -11.05 39.78 12.91
CA ALA A 385 -12.32 39.06 12.86
C ALA A 385 -12.12 37.58 12.51
N TRP A 386 -11.22 37.29 11.57
CA TRP A 386 -10.84 35.92 11.22
C TRP A 386 -10.20 35.19 12.40
N ALA A 387 -9.21 35.80 13.06
CA ALA A 387 -8.53 35.21 14.21
C ALA A 387 -9.49 34.89 15.36
N ALA A 388 -10.42 35.81 15.65
CA ALA A 388 -11.45 35.61 16.67
C ALA A 388 -12.48 34.52 16.33
N ALA A 389 -12.65 34.20 15.04
CA ALA A 389 -13.57 33.17 14.57
C ALA A 389 -12.95 31.76 14.55
N LEU A 390 -11.65 31.62 14.78
CA LEU A 390 -10.96 30.33 14.73
C LEU A 390 -11.43 29.40 15.87
N PRO A 391 -11.74 28.13 15.56
CA PRO A 391 -12.05 27.16 16.60
C PRO A 391 -10.80 26.82 17.41
N ASP A 392 -10.99 26.54 18.69
CA ASP A 392 -9.98 25.93 19.56
C ASP A 392 -9.85 24.44 19.22
N ALA A 393 -9.28 24.16 18.05
CA ALA A 393 -9.14 22.85 17.47
C ALA A 393 -7.97 22.83 16.48
N ALA A 394 -7.28 21.70 16.39
CA ALA A 394 -6.14 21.55 15.48
C ALA A 394 -6.62 21.49 14.02
N PRO A 395 -6.05 22.29 13.09
CA PRO A 395 -6.37 22.21 11.67
C PRO A 395 -5.81 20.93 11.01
N ALA A 396 -5.88 20.83 9.69
CA ALA A 396 -5.26 19.74 8.93
C ALA A 396 -3.73 19.72 9.16
N GLY A 397 -3.19 18.58 9.59
CA GLY A 397 -1.79 18.51 10.02
C GLY A 397 -1.45 17.30 10.87
N GLY A 398 -0.16 17.13 11.17
CA GLY A 398 0.33 16.13 12.11
C GLY A 398 0.78 16.80 13.40
N TYR A 399 0.42 16.21 14.54
CA TYR A 399 0.66 16.78 15.85
C TYR A 399 1.36 15.78 16.78
N PRO A 400 2.48 16.15 17.42
CA PRO A 400 3.11 15.30 18.42
C PRO A 400 2.14 15.05 19.58
N ALA A 401 2.38 13.98 20.35
CA ALA A 401 1.53 13.64 21.48
C ALA A 401 1.34 14.81 22.46
N LEU A 402 2.39 15.59 22.72
CA LEU A 402 2.32 16.84 23.50
C LEU A 402 2.01 18.02 22.58
N ASN A 403 0.82 18.58 22.70
CA ASN A 403 0.38 19.76 21.95
C ASN A 403 -0.83 20.42 22.66
N PRO A 404 -1.21 21.66 22.30
CA PRO A 404 -2.29 22.40 22.98
C PRO A 404 -3.69 21.78 22.85
N TRP A 405 -3.95 20.97 21.82
CA TRP A 405 -5.26 20.38 21.54
C TRP A 405 -5.42 18.95 22.06
N ALA A 406 -4.44 18.45 22.82
CA ALA A 406 -4.48 17.14 23.46
C ALA A 406 -4.51 17.25 24.99
N THR A 407 -5.36 16.45 25.63
CA THR A 407 -5.43 16.33 27.09
C THR A 407 -5.31 14.87 27.48
N TYR A 408 -4.55 14.58 28.54
CA TYR A 408 -4.29 13.24 29.03
C TYR A 408 -4.62 13.18 30.52
N GLU A 409 -5.29 12.11 30.94
CA GLU A 409 -5.70 11.90 32.32
C GLU A 409 -5.47 10.46 32.79
N GLY A 410 -5.32 10.29 34.10
CA GLY A 410 -4.89 9.03 34.71
C GLY A 410 -3.36 8.91 34.71
N GLY A 411 -2.84 7.74 34.37
CA GLY A 411 -1.41 7.41 34.43
C GLY A 411 -0.57 7.72 33.18
N TRP A 412 -1.11 8.42 32.17
CA TRP A 412 -0.38 8.72 30.92
C TRP A 412 0.92 9.49 31.20
N ARG A 413 1.99 9.08 30.52
CA ARG A 413 3.27 9.80 30.50
C ARG A 413 3.51 10.31 29.09
N VAL A 414 3.58 11.62 28.93
CA VAL A 414 3.80 12.27 27.63
C VAL A 414 5.21 12.81 27.56
N GLY A 415 5.88 12.62 26.43
CA GLY A 415 7.22 13.12 26.20
C GLY A 415 7.60 13.13 24.71
N PRO A 416 8.88 13.37 24.39
CA PRO A 416 9.34 13.49 23.00
C PRO A 416 9.14 12.24 22.14
N LEU A 417 9.06 11.06 22.77
CA LEU A 417 8.78 9.80 22.08
C LEU A 417 7.29 9.59 21.79
N GLY A 418 6.39 10.39 22.36
CA GLY A 418 4.94 10.21 22.27
C GLY A 418 4.30 10.09 23.66
N ALA A 419 3.20 9.37 23.75
CA ALA A 419 2.50 9.09 25.01
C ALA A 419 2.52 7.60 25.35
N ASP A 420 2.88 7.30 26.60
CA ASP A 420 2.89 5.95 27.16
C ASP A 420 1.76 5.78 28.19
N VAL A 421 1.07 4.65 28.10
CA VAL A 421 -0.04 4.29 28.99
C VAL A 421 0.51 3.93 30.36
N GLY A 422 -0.05 4.46 31.44
CA GLY A 422 0.33 4.07 32.80
C GLY A 422 -0.45 2.84 33.28
N SER A 423 -1.76 2.84 33.05
CA SER A 423 -2.69 1.80 33.50
C SER A 423 -3.82 1.58 32.50
N SER A 424 -4.46 0.41 32.55
CA SER A 424 -5.67 0.19 31.75
C SER A 424 -6.80 1.07 32.29
N GLY A 425 -7.50 1.77 31.40
CA GLY A 425 -8.53 2.75 31.75
C GLY A 425 -8.05 4.20 31.74
N ASP A 426 -6.75 4.45 31.56
CA ASP A 426 -6.22 5.79 31.31
C ASP A 426 -6.85 6.36 30.03
N TRP A 427 -7.13 7.66 30.03
CA TRP A 427 -7.91 8.31 28.97
C TRP A 427 -7.22 9.56 28.39
N ALA A 428 -7.45 9.83 27.11
CA ALA A 428 -6.92 10.99 26.41
C ALA A 428 -7.94 11.56 25.41
N THR A 429 -7.94 12.88 25.23
CA THR A 429 -8.80 13.60 24.27
C THR A 429 -7.99 14.42 23.28
N PHE A 430 -8.43 14.46 22.03
CA PHE A 430 -7.84 15.25 20.94
C PHE A 430 -8.91 16.09 20.24
N ARG A 431 -8.72 17.40 20.12
CA ARG A 431 -9.66 18.32 19.47
C ARG A 431 -9.15 18.77 18.11
N PHE A 432 -9.95 18.62 17.06
CA PHE A 432 -9.53 18.91 15.70
C PHE A 432 -10.64 19.50 14.82
N ASP A 433 -10.25 20.21 13.78
CA ASP A 433 -11.14 20.77 12.76
C ASP A 433 -10.69 20.23 11.40
N GLY A 434 -11.47 19.31 10.85
CA GLY A 434 -11.15 18.65 9.60
C GLY A 434 -12.01 17.41 9.34
N PRO A 435 -12.04 16.93 8.08
CA PRO A 435 -12.92 15.84 7.67
C PRO A 435 -12.43 14.44 8.11
N ALA A 436 -11.22 14.30 8.65
CA ALA A 436 -10.65 13.02 9.00
C ALA A 436 -9.62 13.10 10.13
N VAL A 437 -9.50 12.03 10.92
CA VAL A 437 -8.51 11.92 12.00
C VAL A 437 -7.91 10.52 12.10
N ALA A 438 -6.63 10.44 12.45
CA ALA A 438 -5.86 9.21 12.64
C ALA A 438 -4.95 9.29 13.87
N LEU A 439 -4.60 8.11 14.41
CA LEU A 439 -3.53 7.97 15.42
C LEU A 439 -2.35 7.23 14.82
N THR A 440 -1.14 7.72 15.07
CA THR A 440 0.06 6.95 14.79
C THR A 440 0.45 6.18 16.04
N VAL A 441 0.47 4.85 15.92
CA VAL A 441 0.71 3.95 17.04
C VAL A 441 1.95 3.11 16.81
N ARG A 442 2.65 2.77 17.90
CA ARG A 442 3.70 1.74 17.88
C ARG A 442 3.05 0.38 18.05
N ARG A 443 3.07 -0.45 17.02
CA ARG A 443 2.75 -1.86 17.14
C ARG A 443 3.99 -2.68 17.46
N GLY A 444 3.79 -3.83 18.10
CA GLY A 444 4.87 -4.76 18.38
C GLY A 444 4.37 -6.09 18.94
N PRO A 445 5.28 -7.00 19.32
CA PRO A 445 4.94 -8.36 19.77
C PRO A 445 4.41 -8.35 21.22
N TYR A 446 3.42 -7.51 21.50
CA TYR A 446 2.78 -7.32 22.79
C TYR A 446 1.27 -7.15 22.62
N ARG A 447 0.50 -7.52 23.66
CA ARG A 447 -0.96 -7.39 23.65
C ARG A 447 -1.36 -6.04 24.27
N ALA A 448 -1.96 -5.17 23.46
CA ALA A 448 -2.67 -3.99 23.92
C ALA A 448 -3.70 -3.53 22.90
N PHE A 449 -4.69 -2.75 23.36
CA PHE A 449 -5.75 -2.17 22.54
C PHE A 449 -6.02 -0.73 22.96
N LEU A 450 -6.45 0.11 22.03
CA LEU A 450 -6.97 1.44 22.32
C LEU A 450 -8.45 1.47 21.90
N TYR A 451 -9.36 1.79 22.81
CA TYR A 451 -10.77 2.00 22.49
C TYR A 451 -10.97 3.47 22.11
N VAL A 452 -11.67 3.73 21.00
CA VAL A 452 -11.73 5.08 20.42
C VAL A 452 -13.17 5.49 20.11
N THR A 453 -13.55 6.68 20.54
CA THR A 453 -14.78 7.37 20.15
C THR A 453 -14.44 8.66 19.42
N VAL A 454 -15.32 9.08 18.51
CA VAL A 454 -15.31 10.38 17.85
C VAL A 454 -16.68 11.01 18.10
N ASP A 455 -16.71 12.17 18.73
CA ASP A 455 -17.92 12.88 19.18
C ASP A 455 -18.88 12.02 20.01
N GLY A 456 -18.30 11.18 20.89
CA GLY A 456 -19.05 10.28 21.78
C GLY A 456 -19.55 8.99 21.12
N GLU A 457 -19.42 8.86 19.80
CA GLU A 457 -19.81 7.66 19.05
C GLU A 457 -18.59 6.76 18.75
N PRO A 458 -18.73 5.42 18.69
CA PRO A 458 -17.61 4.55 18.34
C PRO A 458 -17.03 4.92 16.96
N ALA A 459 -15.73 5.19 16.92
CA ALA A 459 -15.02 5.64 15.73
C ALA A 459 -15.33 4.74 14.51
N HIS A 460 -15.90 5.31 13.45
CA HIS A 460 -16.54 4.54 12.39
C HIS A 460 -15.57 3.88 11.41
N ALA A 461 -14.31 4.33 11.36
CA ALA A 461 -13.29 3.67 10.54
C ALA A 461 -12.65 2.45 11.23
N LEU A 462 -13.02 2.15 12.48
CA LEU A 462 -12.46 1.07 13.28
C LEU A 462 -13.42 -0.12 13.45
N PRO A 463 -12.88 -1.34 13.61
CA PRO A 463 -13.67 -2.52 13.93
C PRO A 463 -14.28 -2.41 15.34
N ARG A 464 -15.43 -3.07 15.53
CA ARG A 464 -16.17 -3.08 16.80
C ARG A 464 -16.04 -4.42 17.53
N ASP A 465 -15.87 -4.35 18.84
CA ASP A 465 -15.84 -5.54 19.70
C ASP A 465 -17.27 -6.08 19.95
N LYS A 466 -17.38 -7.14 20.77
CA LYS A 466 -18.68 -7.76 21.12
C LYS A 466 -19.65 -6.82 21.83
N THR A 467 -19.15 -5.75 22.44
CA THR A 467 -19.93 -4.74 23.17
C THR A 467 -20.24 -3.51 22.31
N GLY A 468 -19.75 -3.47 21.06
CA GLY A 468 -19.96 -2.37 20.14
C GLY A 468 -18.91 -1.27 20.20
N ARG A 469 -17.87 -1.41 21.04
CA ARG A 469 -16.79 -0.42 21.17
C ARG A 469 -15.81 -0.54 20.01
N ALA A 470 -15.46 0.59 19.41
CA ALA A 470 -14.44 0.69 18.37
C ALA A 470 -13.04 0.56 18.98
N TYR A 471 -12.13 -0.18 18.34
CA TYR A 471 -10.81 -0.43 18.90
C TYR A 471 -9.68 -0.46 17.86
N VAL A 472 -8.48 -0.06 18.30
CA VAL A 472 -7.21 -0.20 17.59
C VAL A 472 -6.41 -1.35 18.20
N VAL A 473 -5.88 -2.23 17.35
CA VAL A 473 -4.98 -3.31 17.76
C VAL A 473 -3.53 -2.82 17.75
N LEU A 474 -2.82 -3.02 18.87
CA LEU A 474 -1.40 -2.66 19.00
C LEU A 474 -0.44 -3.85 18.83
N TYR A 475 -0.98 -5.06 18.65
CA TYR A 475 -0.16 -6.23 18.35
C TYR A 475 0.28 -6.25 16.89
N ASP A 476 1.55 -6.56 16.67
CA ASP A 476 2.11 -7.03 15.41
C ASP A 476 3.29 -7.99 15.65
N ASN A 477 3.65 -8.83 14.70
CA ASN A 477 4.76 -9.78 14.88
C ASN A 477 6.14 -9.08 14.91
N THR A 478 6.23 -7.91 14.30
CA THR A 478 7.42 -7.07 14.22
C THR A 478 7.08 -5.66 14.70
N PRO A 479 7.98 -4.97 15.42
CA PRO A 479 7.79 -3.57 15.77
C PRO A 479 7.55 -2.72 14.52
N ALA A 480 6.48 -1.92 14.52
CA ALA A 480 6.12 -1.07 13.42
C ALA A 480 5.43 0.21 13.93
N VAL A 481 5.74 1.36 13.34
CA VAL A 481 5.00 2.60 13.57
C VAL A 481 3.97 2.71 12.45
N VAL A 482 2.69 2.76 12.78
CA VAL A 482 1.60 2.72 11.80
C VAL A 482 0.55 3.78 12.12
N THR A 483 0.15 4.54 11.11
CA THR A 483 -0.97 5.48 11.19
C THR A 483 -2.28 4.73 10.93
N VAL A 484 -3.21 4.81 11.90
CA VAL A 484 -4.51 4.14 11.89
C VAL A 484 -5.61 5.19 11.79
N PRO A 485 -6.35 5.24 10.67
CA PRO A 485 -7.51 6.12 10.53
C PRO A 485 -8.58 5.75 11.57
N LEU A 486 -9.13 6.76 12.26
CA LEU A 486 -10.21 6.59 13.24
C LEU A 486 -11.56 6.97 12.63
N ALA A 487 -11.57 8.04 11.83
CA ALA A 487 -12.75 8.57 11.17
C ALA A 487 -12.34 9.30 9.87
N THR A 488 -13.20 9.21 8.86
CA THR A 488 -13.12 9.94 7.58
C THR A 488 -14.49 10.45 7.18
N ASP A 489 -14.58 11.44 6.29
CA ASP A 489 -15.84 12.01 5.80
C ASP A 489 -16.72 12.57 6.94
N LEU A 490 -16.08 13.16 7.95
CA LEU A 490 -16.76 13.91 9.00
C LEU A 490 -17.36 15.21 8.45
N PRO A 491 -18.46 15.72 9.01
CA PRO A 491 -19.01 17.00 8.62
C PRO A 491 -18.02 18.13 8.93
N PRO A 492 -18.05 19.28 8.22
CA PRO A 492 -17.17 20.40 8.54
C PRO A 492 -17.38 20.91 9.97
N GLY A 493 -16.29 21.25 10.66
CA GLY A 493 -16.29 21.84 12.00
C GLY A 493 -15.43 21.07 13.02
N PRO A 494 -15.44 21.53 14.28
CA PRO A 494 -14.63 20.92 15.34
C PRO A 494 -15.21 19.59 15.81
N HIS A 495 -14.31 18.63 16.04
CA HIS A 495 -14.57 17.27 16.49
C HIS A 495 -13.67 16.92 17.68
N THR A 496 -14.11 15.94 18.48
CA THR A 496 -13.34 15.41 19.60
C THR A 496 -13.14 13.91 19.49
N VAL A 497 -11.89 13.46 19.55
CA VAL A 497 -11.53 12.05 19.71
C VAL A 497 -11.30 11.76 21.18
N GLU A 498 -11.87 10.67 21.70
CA GLU A 498 -11.51 10.14 23.01
C GLU A 498 -10.87 8.76 22.85
N VAL A 499 -9.81 8.50 23.61
CA VAL A 499 -9.06 7.26 23.60
C VAL A 499 -8.96 6.69 25.01
N VAL A 500 -9.35 5.44 25.18
CA VAL A 500 -9.22 4.69 26.44
C VAL A 500 -8.31 3.48 26.22
N ALA A 501 -7.23 3.41 26.99
CA ALA A 501 -6.22 2.36 26.81
C ALA A 501 -6.55 1.06 27.56
N GLU A 502 -6.29 -0.09 26.92
CA GLU A 502 -6.21 -1.40 27.56
C GLU A 502 -4.79 -1.97 27.39
N ARG A 503 -4.02 -1.98 28.48
CA ARG A 503 -2.60 -2.39 28.54
C ARG A 503 -1.70 -1.48 27.69
N GLY A 504 -0.49 -1.93 27.35
CA GLY A 504 0.48 -1.17 26.54
C GLY A 504 1.51 -0.38 27.35
N GLN A 505 1.60 -0.65 28.66
CA GLN A 505 2.56 0.03 29.54
C GLN A 505 4.00 -0.17 29.07
N GLY A 506 4.78 0.91 29.06
CA GLY A 506 6.19 0.91 28.68
C GLY A 506 6.44 0.70 27.18
N GLN A 507 5.40 0.78 26.35
CA GLN A 507 5.52 0.59 24.89
C GLN A 507 5.52 1.90 24.13
N TRP A 508 5.20 3.03 24.78
CA TRP A 508 5.01 4.34 24.13
C TRP A 508 4.04 4.21 22.94
N ALA A 509 2.86 3.66 23.26
CA ALA A 509 1.92 3.15 22.28
C ALA A 509 1.40 4.22 21.30
N LEU A 510 1.22 5.47 21.75
CA LEU A 510 0.81 6.59 20.92
C LEU A 510 2.03 7.44 20.55
N VAL A 511 2.29 7.64 19.26
CA VAL A 511 3.42 8.45 18.76
C VAL A 511 2.98 9.89 18.53
N ASP A 512 1.98 10.04 17.68
CA ASP A 512 1.44 11.29 17.18
C ASP A 512 -0.02 11.06 16.77
N TRP A 513 -0.73 12.14 16.48
CA TRP A 513 -2.08 12.10 15.94
C TRP A 513 -2.18 13.09 14.78
N ARG A 514 -3.09 12.82 13.84
CA ARG A 514 -3.08 13.47 12.53
C ARG A 514 -4.49 13.79 12.09
N VAL A 515 -4.64 14.97 11.53
CA VAL A 515 -5.88 15.47 10.94
C VAL A 515 -5.70 15.45 9.43
N GLY A 516 -6.58 14.72 8.74
CA GLY A 516 -6.52 14.62 7.28
C GLY A 516 -7.23 15.78 6.62
N ALA A 517 -6.69 16.23 5.48
CA ALA A 517 -7.34 17.23 4.63
C ALA A 517 -8.40 16.59 3.73
N GLU A 518 -9.27 17.42 3.14
CA GLU A 518 -10.24 16.95 2.16
C GLU A 518 -9.51 16.44 0.90
N PRO A 519 -9.75 15.19 0.46
CA PRO A 519 -9.07 14.64 -0.71
C PRO A 519 -9.50 15.36 -1.99
N VAL A 520 -8.56 15.59 -2.90
CA VAL A 520 -8.87 16.13 -4.23
C VAL A 520 -9.67 15.10 -5.02
N ARG A 521 -10.97 15.38 -5.20
CA ARG A 521 -11.86 14.54 -6.01
C ARG A 521 -11.73 14.93 -7.50
N ASP A 522 -11.02 14.11 -8.28
CA ASP A 522 -10.99 14.24 -9.74
C ASP A 522 -11.15 12.89 -10.47
N ASP A 523 -11.44 12.94 -11.78
CA ASP A 523 -11.65 11.74 -12.60
C ASP A 523 -10.33 11.03 -13.01
N PHE A 524 -9.21 11.26 -12.31
CA PHE A 524 -7.89 10.74 -12.70
C PHE A 524 -7.89 9.20 -12.84
N GLY A 525 -8.43 8.49 -11.85
CA GLY A 525 -8.46 7.02 -11.85
C GLY A 525 -9.19 6.44 -13.07
N TRP A 526 -10.35 6.99 -13.41
CA TRP A 526 -11.13 6.54 -14.57
C TRP A 526 -10.43 6.83 -15.90
N LYS A 527 -9.73 7.96 -16.02
CA LYS A 527 -8.94 8.30 -17.21
C LYS A 527 -7.79 7.30 -17.43
N ILE A 528 -7.06 6.92 -16.37
CA ILE A 528 -5.97 5.93 -16.45
C ILE A 528 -6.49 4.53 -16.80
N VAL A 529 -7.59 4.09 -16.18
CA VAL A 529 -8.20 2.77 -16.48
C VAL A 529 -8.59 2.68 -17.96
N GLY A 530 -9.18 3.74 -18.52
CA GLY A 530 -9.51 3.79 -19.95
C GLY A 530 -8.28 3.63 -20.86
N LEU A 531 -7.17 4.28 -20.52
CA LEU A 531 -5.92 4.21 -21.29
C LEU A 531 -5.23 2.84 -21.21
N ILE A 532 -5.21 2.20 -20.03
CA ILE A 532 -4.71 0.82 -19.87
C ILE A 532 -5.52 -0.15 -20.74
N GLY A 533 -6.86 -0.01 -20.71
CA GLY A 533 -7.75 -0.80 -21.55
C GLY A 533 -7.41 -0.70 -23.04
N ALA A 534 -7.12 0.52 -23.53
CA ALA A 534 -6.72 0.74 -24.92
C ALA A 534 -5.34 0.08 -25.24
N GLY A 535 -4.37 0.16 -24.34
CA GLY A 535 -3.04 -0.45 -24.53
C GLY A 535 -3.09 -1.98 -24.63
N LEU A 536 -3.90 -2.63 -23.79
CA LEU A 536 -4.09 -4.09 -23.84
C LEU A 536 -4.71 -4.57 -25.15
N VAL A 537 -5.66 -3.81 -25.70
CA VAL A 537 -6.27 -4.10 -27.01
C VAL A 537 -5.20 -4.04 -28.11
N LEU A 538 -4.32 -3.04 -28.10
CA LEU A 538 -3.24 -2.90 -29.09
C LEU A 538 -2.19 -4.02 -28.99
N ALA A 539 -1.82 -4.43 -27.78
CA ALA A 539 -0.91 -5.56 -27.55
C ALA A 539 -1.48 -6.88 -28.08
N ALA A 540 -2.78 -7.14 -27.88
CA ALA A 540 -3.45 -8.32 -28.43
C ALA A 540 -3.44 -8.34 -29.97
N LEU A 541 -3.51 -7.18 -30.62
CA LEU A 541 -3.43 -7.06 -32.09
C LEU A 541 -2.01 -7.34 -32.61
N LEU A 542 -0.96 -6.99 -31.87
CA LEU A 542 0.44 -7.31 -32.22
C LEU A 542 0.71 -8.82 -32.14
N VAL A 543 0.21 -9.49 -31.09
CA VAL A 543 0.29 -10.96 -30.94
C VAL A 543 -0.44 -11.69 -32.08
N ARG A 544 -1.54 -11.12 -32.58
CA ARG A 544 -2.25 -11.64 -33.76
C ARG A 544 -1.37 -11.60 -35.01
N ASP A 545 -0.55 -10.57 -35.17
CA ASP A 545 0.27 -10.39 -36.38
C ASP A 545 1.54 -11.27 -36.37
N ALA A 546 2.04 -11.68 -35.19
CA ALA A 546 3.14 -12.65 -35.01
C ALA A 546 2.81 -14.08 -35.50
N ARG A 547 1.53 -14.37 -35.78
CA ARG A 547 1.02 -15.66 -36.27
C ARG A 547 1.42 -16.01 -37.71
N ARG A 548 2.19 -15.15 -38.39
CA ARG A 548 2.46 -15.23 -39.84
C ARG A 548 3.79 -15.93 -40.20
N VAL A 549 4.45 -16.57 -39.23
CA VAL A 549 5.73 -17.31 -39.38
C VAL A 549 5.44 -18.80 -39.68
N ASP A 550 6.23 -19.44 -40.56
CA ASP A 550 5.98 -20.81 -41.05
C ASP A 550 6.59 -21.90 -40.14
N TRP A 551 5.76 -22.44 -39.26
CA TRP A 551 6.13 -23.41 -38.21
C TRP A 551 5.90 -24.89 -38.58
N ALA A 552 5.40 -25.18 -39.78
CA ALA A 552 4.92 -26.51 -40.17
C ALA A 552 6.06 -27.52 -40.40
N ALA A 553 7.16 -27.09 -41.03
CA ALA A 553 8.29 -27.96 -41.37
C ALA A 553 9.02 -28.56 -40.15
N LEU A 554 9.17 -27.78 -39.07
CA LEU A 554 9.82 -28.21 -37.82
C LEU A 554 8.98 -29.24 -37.03
N THR A 555 7.67 -29.25 -37.25
CA THR A 555 6.71 -30.07 -36.50
C THR A 555 6.69 -31.52 -36.97
N GLN A 556 6.83 -31.74 -38.28
CA GLN A 556 6.78 -33.08 -38.88
C GLN A 556 7.98 -33.96 -38.49
N GLN A 557 9.17 -33.38 -38.32
CA GLN A 557 10.38 -34.14 -37.96
C GLN A 557 10.34 -34.70 -36.54
N PHE A 558 9.79 -33.95 -35.58
CA PHE A 558 9.71 -34.40 -34.19
C PHE A 558 8.63 -35.48 -33.98
N LEU A 559 7.46 -35.31 -34.60
CA LEU A 559 6.36 -36.26 -34.44
C LEU A 559 6.64 -37.64 -35.05
N ALA A 560 7.62 -37.75 -35.95
CA ALA A 560 8.07 -39.02 -36.53
C ALA A 560 8.84 -39.93 -35.54
N TRP A 561 9.24 -39.42 -34.37
CA TRP A 561 9.93 -40.22 -33.35
C TRP A 561 8.97 -41.19 -32.66
N PRO A 562 9.44 -42.37 -32.18
CA PRO A 562 8.60 -43.28 -31.41
C PRO A 562 8.13 -42.63 -30.10
N GLU A 563 6.90 -42.94 -29.68
CA GLU A 563 6.25 -42.24 -28.56
C GLU A 563 7.04 -42.29 -27.24
N TRP A 564 7.70 -43.42 -26.94
CA TRP A 564 8.52 -43.54 -25.74
C TRP A 564 9.72 -42.57 -25.74
N ALA A 565 10.30 -42.27 -26.90
CA ALA A 565 11.42 -41.33 -27.04
C ALA A 565 10.95 -39.89 -26.86
N GLN A 566 9.77 -39.55 -27.40
CA GLN A 566 9.13 -38.25 -27.16
C GLN A 566 8.85 -38.03 -25.67
N VAL A 567 8.29 -39.05 -24.98
CA VAL A 567 8.03 -39.00 -23.54
C VAL A 567 9.33 -38.87 -22.75
N ALA A 568 10.34 -39.69 -23.05
CA ALA A 568 11.63 -39.67 -22.35
C ALA A 568 12.33 -38.31 -22.49
N LEU A 569 12.32 -37.70 -23.68
CA LEU A 569 12.89 -36.37 -23.91
C LEU A 569 12.16 -35.30 -23.09
N ILE A 570 10.82 -35.27 -23.12
CA ILE A 570 10.02 -34.25 -22.43
C ILE A 570 10.17 -34.38 -20.91
N VAL A 571 10.07 -35.61 -20.38
CA VAL A 571 10.25 -35.88 -18.95
C VAL A 571 11.69 -35.57 -18.53
N GLY A 572 12.68 -35.95 -19.33
CA GLY A 572 14.10 -35.69 -19.07
C GLY A 572 14.43 -34.20 -19.04
N LEU A 573 13.92 -33.42 -20.00
CA LEU A 573 14.08 -31.96 -20.02
C LEU A 573 13.32 -31.29 -18.88
N THR A 574 12.15 -31.82 -18.48
CA THR A 574 11.41 -31.31 -17.32
C THR A 574 12.17 -31.57 -16.03
N ALA A 575 12.76 -32.75 -15.86
CA ALA A 575 13.61 -33.08 -14.73
C ALA A 575 14.89 -32.22 -14.71
N LEU A 576 15.49 -31.98 -15.88
CA LEU A 576 16.63 -31.07 -16.02
C LEU A 576 16.24 -29.64 -15.64
N LEU A 577 15.10 -29.13 -16.12
CA LEU A 577 14.58 -27.82 -15.71
C LEU A 577 14.39 -27.78 -14.19
N TRP A 578 13.77 -28.80 -13.60
CA TRP A 578 13.54 -28.85 -12.15
C TRP A 578 14.86 -28.80 -11.36
N ALA A 579 15.84 -29.63 -11.74
CA ALA A 579 17.13 -29.68 -11.07
C ALA A 579 17.93 -28.38 -11.24
N THR A 580 18.01 -27.85 -12.46
CA THR A 580 18.76 -26.62 -12.76
C THR A 580 18.10 -25.38 -12.16
N ALA A 581 16.77 -25.27 -12.21
CA ALA A 581 16.03 -24.20 -11.57
C ALA A 581 16.16 -24.27 -10.04
N GLY A 582 16.15 -25.48 -9.46
CA GLY A 582 16.37 -25.66 -8.01
C GLY A 582 17.77 -25.28 -7.52
N ALA A 583 18.77 -25.44 -8.38
CA ALA A 583 20.14 -25.05 -8.09
C ALA A 583 20.41 -23.55 -8.27
N SER A 584 19.67 -22.88 -9.15
CA SER A 584 20.00 -21.51 -9.61
C SER A 584 18.97 -20.43 -9.29
N TRP A 585 17.68 -20.72 -9.42
CA TRP A 585 16.65 -19.69 -9.25
C TRP A 585 16.67 -19.20 -7.80
N GLY A 586 16.66 -17.88 -7.62
CA GLY A 586 16.62 -17.22 -6.30
C GLY A 586 17.92 -17.18 -5.51
N ARG A 587 19.07 -17.57 -6.08
CA ARG A 587 20.38 -17.53 -5.38
C ARG A 587 21.44 -16.67 -6.08
N ASP A 588 21.72 -16.94 -7.36
CA ASP A 588 22.82 -16.28 -8.09
C ASP A 588 22.51 -16.17 -9.59
N TRP A 589 22.48 -14.92 -10.09
CA TRP A 589 22.17 -14.59 -11.48
C TRP A 589 23.33 -14.87 -12.46
N GLY A 590 24.55 -15.09 -11.96
CA GLY A 590 25.73 -15.43 -12.77
C GLY A 590 25.93 -16.94 -12.98
N SER A 591 25.07 -17.78 -12.42
CA SER A 591 25.26 -19.23 -12.42
C SER A 591 25.09 -19.87 -13.81
N SER A 592 25.99 -20.80 -14.17
CA SER A 592 25.85 -21.63 -15.37
C SER A 592 24.57 -22.49 -15.36
N TRP A 593 24.07 -22.82 -14.17
CA TRP A 593 22.79 -23.51 -13.98
C TRP A 593 21.59 -22.64 -14.34
N LEU A 594 21.67 -21.31 -14.15
CA LEU A 594 20.63 -20.38 -14.59
C LEU A 594 20.55 -20.37 -16.11
N VAL A 595 21.70 -20.25 -16.78
CA VAL A 595 21.79 -20.33 -18.26
C VAL A 595 21.21 -21.64 -18.77
N ALA A 596 21.57 -22.77 -18.16
CA ALA A 596 21.01 -24.07 -18.51
C ALA A 596 19.48 -24.10 -18.34
N SER A 597 18.94 -23.58 -17.23
CA SER A 597 17.48 -23.51 -17.02
C SER A 597 16.79 -22.63 -18.07
N LEU A 598 17.34 -21.45 -18.38
CA LEU A 598 16.80 -20.52 -19.39
C LEU A 598 16.80 -21.13 -20.80
N LEU A 599 17.81 -21.93 -21.14
CA LEU A 599 17.89 -22.64 -22.42
C LEU A 599 16.87 -23.79 -22.50
N THR A 600 16.51 -24.43 -21.38
CA THR A 600 15.51 -25.51 -21.37
C THR A 600 14.07 -25.00 -21.52
N LEU A 601 13.77 -23.77 -21.09
CA LEU A 601 12.41 -23.17 -21.19
C LEU A 601 11.86 -23.14 -22.63
N PRO A 602 12.54 -22.55 -23.64
CA PRO A 602 12.02 -22.51 -25.00
C PRO A 602 11.93 -23.90 -25.64
N ALA A 603 12.86 -24.81 -25.30
CA ALA A 603 12.80 -26.20 -25.76
C ALA A 603 11.56 -26.91 -25.23
N LEU A 604 11.26 -26.79 -23.93
CA LEU A 604 10.06 -27.35 -23.32
C LEU A 604 8.78 -26.70 -23.85
N ALA A 605 8.74 -25.38 -24.03
CA ALA A 605 7.59 -24.70 -24.64
C ALA A 605 7.30 -25.23 -26.06
N ALA A 606 8.36 -25.42 -26.87
CA ALA A 606 8.24 -26.00 -28.20
C ALA A 606 7.75 -27.46 -28.16
N LEU A 607 8.28 -28.28 -27.25
CA LEU A 607 7.85 -29.67 -27.10
C LEU A 607 6.42 -29.80 -26.58
N PHE A 608 5.98 -28.94 -25.66
CA PHE A 608 4.59 -28.88 -25.20
C PHE A 608 3.63 -28.37 -26.28
N ALA A 609 4.09 -27.54 -27.22
CA ALA A 609 3.32 -27.20 -28.41
C ALA A 609 3.03 -28.44 -29.28
N LEU A 610 3.96 -29.40 -29.32
CA LEU A 610 3.87 -30.63 -30.11
C LEU A 610 3.13 -31.75 -29.37
N ARG A 611 3.27 -31.83 -28.04
CA ARG A 611 2.67 -32.85 -27.17
C ARG A 611 1.98 -32.20 -25.96
N PRO A 612 0.86 -31.48 -26.18
CA PRO A 612 0.13 -30.80 -25.11
C PRO A 612 -0.46 -31.78 -24.08
N ASP A 613 -0.68 -33.04 -24.46
CA ASP A 613 -1.12 -34.10 -23.54
C ASP A 613 -0.07 -34.41 -22.47
N LEU A 614 1.22 -34.44 -22.85
CA LEU A 614 2.32 -34.73 -21.93
C LEU A 614 2.63 -33.54 -21.03
N GLY A 615 2.62 -32.31 -21.58
CA GLY A 615 2.75 -31.09 -20.79
C GLY A 615 1.64 -30.98 -19.73
N ALA A 616 0.39 -31.18 -20.13
CA ALA A 616 -0.73 -31.16 -19.19
C ALA A 616 -0.66 -32.29 -18.14
N THR A 617 -0.16 -33.47 -18.50
CA THR A 617 0.05 -34.58 -17.56
C THR A 617 1.12 -34.24 -16.52
N LEU A 618 2.22 -33.61 -16.95
CA LEU A 618 3.31 -33.20 -16.05
C LEU A 618 2.87 -32.11 -15.08
N VAL A 619 2.04 -31.16 -15.49
CA VAL A 619 1.41 -30.19 -14.57
C VAL A 619 0.60 -30.93 -13.50
N ALA A 620 -0.26 -31.88 -13.88
CA ALA A 620 -1.07 -32.63 -12.91
C ALA A 620 -0.23 -33.47 -11.94
N PHE A 621 0.88 -34.05 -12.42
CA PHE A 621 1.82 -34.82 -11.60
C PHE A 621 2.62 -33.94 -10.63
N THR A 622 3.08 -32.78 -11.10
CA THR A 622 3.95 -31.86 -10.33
C THR A 622 3.19 -30.93 -9.38
N ALA A 623 1.86 -30.83 -9.51
CA ALA A 623 1.02 -29.97 -8.68
C ALA A 623 1.33 -30.00 -7.16
N PRO A 624 1.48 -31.16 -6.47
CA PRO A 624 1.71 -31.17 -5.02
C PRO A 624 3.13 -30.72 -4.62
N PHE A 625 4.04 -30.54 -5.58
CA PHE A 625 5.43 -30.18 -5.34
C PHE A 625 5.70 -28.68 -5.54
N TYR A 626 4.68 -27.83 -5.48
CA TYR A 626 4.85 -26.38 -5.66
C TYR A 626 5.79 -25.73 -4.63
N LEU A 627 5.94 -26.32 -3.44
CA LEU A 627 6.88 -25.88 -2.40
C LEU A 627 8.33 -26.34 -2.64
N HIS A 628 8.57 -27.18 -3.66
CA HIS A 628 9.85 -27.85 -3.86
C HIS A 628 10.42 -27.61 -5.26
N PRO A 629 11.64 -27.05 -5.36
CA PRO A 629 12.54 -26.63 -4.28
C PRO A 629 12.13 -25.27 -3.68
N GLY A 630 12.34 -25.10 -2.38
CA GLY A 630 11.89 -23.92 -1.62
C GLY A 630 12.52 -22.57 -2.00
N ASN A 631 13.42 -22.52 -3.00
CA ASN A 631 14.15 -21.32 -3.43
C ASN A 631 13.74 -20.78 -4.81
N MET A 632 12.71 -21.33 -5.46
CA MET A 632 12.37 -20.91 -6.83
C MET A 632 12.02 -19.40 -6.91
N LEU A 633 12.45 -18.79 -8.01
CA LEU A 633 12.47 -17.36 -8.36
C LEU A 633 11.58 -16.47 -7.45
N TYR A 634 12.18 -15.80 -6.45
CA TYR A 634 11.51 -14.89 -5.50
C TYR A 634 10.23 -15.43 -4.81
N ARG A 635 10.08 -16.76 -4.66
CA ARG A 635 8.83 -17.44 -4.28
C ARG A 635 7.65 -17.22 -5.27
N ALA A 636 7.88 -16.58 -6.40
CA ALA A 636 6.86 -16.10 -7.35
C ALA A 636 6.49 -17.10 -8.45
N LEU A 637 7.35 -18.09 -8.75
CA LEU A 637 7.05 -19.11 -9.76
C LEU A 637 7.62 -20.48 -9.38
N SER A 638 6.73 -21.39 -8.98
CA SER A 638 7.04 -22.80 -8.72
C SER A 638 7.15 -23.60 -10.03
N LEU A 639 7.64 -24.84 -9.94
CA LEU A 639 7.71 -25.74 -11.09
C LEU A 639 6.36 -25.98 -11.77
N PRO A 640 5.28 -26.43 -11.09
CA PRO A 640 4.01 -26.68 -11.75
C PRO A 640 3.47 -25.43 -12.44
N GLU A 641 3.69 -24.26 -11.86
CA GLU A 641 3.33 -22.95 -12.43
C GLU A 641 4.14 -22.63 -13.69
N ALA A 642 5.46 -22.84 -13.66
CA ALA A 642 6.31 -22.71 -14.84
C ALA A 642 5.86 -23.65 -15.96
N LEU A 643 5.51 -24.90 -15.63
CA LEU A 643 4.99 -25.87 -16.61
C LEU A 643 3.65 -25.44 -17.20
N VAL A 644 2.76 -24.82 -16.41
CA VAL A 644 1.51 -24.24 -16.93
C VAL A 644 1.80 -23.11 -17.91
N VAL A 645 2.72 -22.19 -17.59
CA VAL A 645 3.12 -21.10 -18.48
C VAL A 645 3.70 -21.66 -19.78
N LEU A 646 4.62 -22.62 -19.70
CA LEU A 646 5.23 -23.27 -20.86
C LEU A 646 4.19 -24.01 -21.71
N CYS A 647 3.23 -24.70 -21.10
CA CYS A 647 2.10 -25.30 -21.81
C CYS A 647 1.24 -24.24 -22.48
N GLY A 648 1.00 -23.11 -21.80
CA GLY A 648 0.25 -21.97 -22.31
C GLY A 648 0.87 -21.36 -23.56
N VAL A 649 2.17 -21.08 -23.48
CA VAL A 649 2.98 -20.61 -24.61
C VAL A 649 2.99 -21.64 -25.73
N GLY A 650 3.24 -22.91 -25.41
CA GLY A 650 3.27 -23.99 -26.40
C GLY A 650 1.95 -24.16 -27.14
N VAL A 651 0.83 -24.24 -26.42
CA VAL A 651 -0.52 -24.33 -27.01
C VAL A 651 -0.89 -23.03 -27.74
N GLY A 652 -0.47 -21.88 -27.23
CA GLY A 652 -0.57 -20.60 -27.91
C GLY A 652 0.04 -20.68 -29.30
N ILE A 653 1.33 -21.06 -29.38
CA ILE A 653 2.10 -21.28 -30.62
C ILE A 653 1.42 -22.32 -31.52
N ALA A 654 0.94 -23.44 -30.96
CA ALA A 654 0.29 -24.52 -31.72
C ALA A 654 -1.07 -24.10 -32.30
N ASN A 655 -1.88 -23.33 -31.57
CA ASN A 655 -3.18 -22.84 -32.04
C ASN A 655 -3.05 -21.70 -33.06
N LEU A 656 -1.89 -21.04 -33.17
CA LEU A 656 -1.61 -20.17 -34.32
C LEU A 656 -1.59 -20.96 -35.65
N ARG A 657 -1.48 -22.30 -35.60
CA ARG A 657 -1.34 -23.21 -36.76
C ARG A 657 -2.66 -23.79 -37.28
N ILE A 658 -3.74 -23.75 -36.50
CA ILE A 658 -5.02 -24.41 -36.82
C ILE A 658 -6.13 -23.35 -36.82
N TYR A 659 -6.23 -22.58 -37.91
CA TYR A 659 -7.38 -21.70 -38.17
C TYR A 659 -8.50 -22.43 -38.91
N GLU A 660 -8.75 -23.69 -38.53
CA GLU A 660 -10.00 -24.36 -38.85
C GLU A 660 -10.87 -24.31 -37.61
N SER A 661 -11.95 -23.54 -37.73
CA SER A 661 -12.96 -23.22 -36.73
C SER A 661 -13.10 -24.29 -35.64
N THR A 662 -12.40 -24.10 -34.52
CA THR A 662 -12.78 -24.81 -33.30
C THR A 662 -14.09 -24.20 -32.83
N ASN A 663 -15.20 -24.84 -33.15
CA ASN A 663 -16.51 -24.51 -32.57
C ASN A 663 -16.50 -24.90 -31.07
N LEU A 664 -15.74 -24.14 -30.27
CA LEU A 664 -15.66 -24.33 -28.83
C LEU A 664 -16.96 -23.82 -28.22
N ARG A 665 -17.91 -24.73 -27.98
CA ARG A 665 -19.15 -24.39 -27.27
C ARG A 665 -18.81 -24.04 -25.81
N ILE A 666 -18.96 -22.76 -25.48
CA ILE A 666 -18.79 -22.23 -24.12
C ILE A 666 -19.87 -22.86 -23.23
N SER A 667 -19.42 -23.68 -22.28
CA SER A 667 -20.27 -24.32 -21.28
C SER A 667 -20.64 -23.36 -20.15
N PRO A 668 -21.69 -23.65 -19.35
CA PRO A 668 -21.97 -22.90 -18.14
C PRO A 668 -20.78 -22.86 -17.17
N THR A 669 -19.96 -23.93 -17.12
CA THR A 669 -18.75 -23.97 -16.28
C THR A 669 -17.67 -23.02 -16.79
N ASP A 670 -17.50 -22.92 -18.12
CA ASP A 670 -16.56 -21.97 -18.72
C ASP A 670 -16.93 -20.52 -18.33
N ARG A 671 -18.24 -20.18 -18.37
CA ARG A 671 -18.74 -18.87 -17.97
C ARG A 671 -18.54 -18.60 -16.47
N SER A 672 -18.79 -19.59 -15.61
CA SER A 672 -18.59 -19.44 -14.17
C SER A 672 -17.11 -19.32 -13.79
N VAL A 673 -16.21 -20.01 -14.51
CA VAL A 673 -14.76 -19.85 -14.33
C VAL A 673 -14.34 -18.44 -14.73
N LEU A 674 -14.78 -17.95 -15.89
CA LEU A 674 -14.49 -16.57 -16.29
C LEU A 674 -15.01 -15.56 -15.27
N LEU A 675 -16.24 -15.75 -14.78
CA LEU A 675 -16.82 -14.90 -13.73
C LEU A 675 -15.97 -14.90 -12.44
N LEU A 676 -15.47 -16.07 -12.02
CA LEU A 676 -14.56 -16.17 -10.87
C LEU A 676 -13.26 -15.39 -11.10
N ILE A 677 -12.67 -15.50 -12.30
CA ILE A 677 -11.45 -14.77 -12.66
C ILE A 677 -11.66 -13.26 -12.70
N LEU A 678 -12.79 -12.81 -13.24
CA LEU A 678 -13.12 -11.38 -13.23
C LEU A 678 -13.38 -10.86 -11.80
N ALA A 679 -14.03 -11.66 -10.95
CA ALA A 679 -14.28 -11.29 -9.56
C ALA A 679 -12.97 -11.16 -8.76
N VAL A 680 -12.05 -12.11 -8.88
CA VAL A 680 -10.75 -12.02 -8.18
C VAL A 680 -9.86 -10.92 -8.75
N LEU A 681 -9.91 -10.65 -10.07
CA LEU A 681 -9.20 -9.52 -10.66
C LEU A 681 -9.70 -8.19 -10.09
N ALA A 682 -11.03 -8.01 -10.02
CA ALA A 682 -11.63 -6.82 -9.42
C ALA A 682 -11.24 -6.67 -7.94
N ALA A 683 -11.28 -7.77 -7.18
CA ALA A 683 -10.85 -7.78 -5.78
C ALA A 683 -9.37 -7.46 -5.60
N SER A 684 -8.50 -7.93 -6.51
CA SER A 684 -7.06 -7.66 -6.46
C SER A 684 -6.72 -6.21 -6.77
N LEU A 685 -7.48 -5.58 -7.67
CA LEU A 685 -7.34 -4.15 -7.97
C LEU A 685 -7.81 -3.27 -6.82
N ALA A 686 -8.77 -3.75 -6.02
CA ALA A 686 -9.31 -3.08 -4.85
C ALA A 686 -8.54 -3.35 -3.54
N ALA A 687 -7.50 -4.18 -3.56
CA ALA A 687 -6.76 -4.60 -2.37
C ALA A 687 -5.81 -3.50 -1.86
N ASP A 688 -5.65 -3.43 -0.53
CA ASP A 688 -4.70 -2.52 0.13
C ASP A 688 -3.25 -2.94 -0.17
N ASP A 689 -2.87 -4.19 0.14
CA ASP A 689 -1.60 -4.77 -0.33
C ASP A 689 -1.81 -5.42 -1.69
N ARG A 690 -1.59 -4.61 -2.73
CA ARG A 690 -1.67 -5.02 -4.14
C ARG A 690 -0.64 -6.08 -4.49
N TRP A 691 0.53 -6.11 -3.85
CA TRP A 691 1.57 -7.10 -4.15
C TRP A 691 1.16 -8.48 -3.64
N ALA A 692 0.67 -8.56 -2.40
CA ALA A 692 0.10 -9.80 -1.87
C ALA A 692 -1.09 -10.28 -2.72
N ALA A 693 -1.94 -9.35 -3.18
CA ALA A 693 -3.07 -9.67 -4.04
C ALA A 693 -2.66 -10.18 -5.42
N ILE A 694 -1.71 -9.52 -6.10
CA ILE A 694 -1.18 -9.96 -7.40
C ILE A 694 -0.54 -11.34 -7.28
N PHE A 695 0.21 -11.58 -6.21
CA PHE A 695 0.86 -12.87 -5.97
C PHE A 695 -0.15 -14.01 -5.89
N GLU A 696 -1.21 -13.85 -5.09
CA GLU A 696 -2.23 -14.90 -4.96
C GLU A 696 -3.15 -14.98 -6.18
N LEU A 697 -3.51 -13.86 -6.81
CA LEU A 697 -4.20 -13.81 -8.09
C LEU A 697 -3.46 -14.65 -9.14
N TRP A 698 -2.15 -14.49 -9.24
CA TRP A 698 -1.31 -15.22 -10.18
C TRP A 698 -1.28 -16.73 -9.89
N THR A 699 -0.94 -17.10 -8.67
CA THR A 699 -0.62 -18.48 -8.26
C THR A 699 -1.87 -19.35 -8.04
N VAL A 700 -2.94 -18.79 -7.47
CA VAL A 700 -4.17 -19.53 -7.10
C VAL A 700 -5.25 -19.44 -8.18
N PHE A 701 -5.27 -18.38 -9.00
CA PHE A 701 -6.36 -18.16 -9.95
C PHE A 701 -5.91 -18.17 -11.41
N LEU A 702 -5.04 -17.25 -11.83
CA LEU A 702 -4.71 -17.06 -13.25
C LEU A 702 -3.99 -18.27 -13.84
N LEU A 703 -2.96 -18.81 -13.17
CA LEU A 703 -2.26 -19.99 -13.68
C LEU A 703 -3.15 -21.24 -13.64
N PRO A 704 -3.85 -21.58 -12.55
CA PRO A 704 -4.80 -22.69 -12.56
C PRO A 704 -5.93 -22.54 -13.59
N ALA A 705 -6.45 -21.32 -13.83
CA ALA A 705 -7.45 -21.07 -14.87
C ALA A 705 -6.87 -21.14 -16.28
N LEU A 706 -5.61 -20.74 -16.48
CA LEU A 706 -4.89 -20.98 -17.72
C LEU A 706 -4.79 -22.48 -17.96
N TYR A 707 -4.45 -23.28 -16.95
CA TYR A 707 -4.45 -24.74 -17.06
C TYR A 707 -5.83 -25.31 -17.42
N TYR A 708 -6.90 -24.82 -16.79
CA TYR A 708 -8.28 -25.16 -17.19
C TYR A 708 -8.56 -24.83 -18.67
N ALA A 709 -8.20 -23.62 -19.11
CA ALA A 709 -8.41 -23.18 -20.48
C ALA A 709 -7.62 -24.04 -21.47
N LEU A 710 -6.37 -24.40 -21.14
CA LEU A 710 -5.55 -25.30 -21.94
C LEU A 710 -6.18 -26.67 -22.11
N LEU A 711 -6.71 -27.26 -21.03
CA LEU A 711 -7.42 -28.55 -21.08
C LEU A 711 -8.74 -28.49 -21.86
N ARG A 712 -9.40 -27.33 -21.89
CA ARG A 712 -10.63 -27.11 -22.67
C ARG A 712 -10.35 -26.93 -24.15
N MET A 713 -9.30 -26.21 -24.49
CA MET A 713 -8.89 -25.92 -25.88
C MET A 713 -8.16 -27.11 -26.53
N ALA A 714 -7.38 -27.86 -25.75
CA ALA A 714 -6.68 -29.04 -26.24
C ALA A 714 -7.69 -30.10 -26.71
N ARG A 715 -7.56 -30.54 -27.97
CA ARG A 715 -8.34 -31.65 -28.54
C ARG A 715 -7.86 -32.99 -27.95
N LEU A 716 -8.13 -33.22 -26.67
CA LEU A 716 -7.68 -34.41 -25.94
C LEU A 716 -8.55 -35.62 -26.30
N ASP A 717 -7.93 -36.62 -26.92
CA ASP A 717 -8.52 -37.92 -27.15
C ASP A 717 -8.69 -38.72 -25.84
N GLY A 718 -9.29 -39.90 -25.93
CA GLY A 718 -9.53 -40.75 -24.75
C GLY A 718 -8.24 -41.16 -24.03
N ARG A 719 -7.15 -41.40 -24.77
CA ARG A 719 -5.85 -41.78 -24.17
C ARG A 719 -5.20 -40.60 -23.45
N ALA A 720 -5.15 -39.42 -24.07
CA ALA A 720 -4.57 -38.21 -23.48
C ALA A 720 -5.28 -37.81 -22.18
N ARG A 721 -6.62 -37.89 -22.14
CA ARG A 721 -7.38 -37.64 -20.90
C ARG A 721 -6.98 -38.57 -19.77
N TRP A 722 -6.81 -39.85 -20.07
CA TRP A 722 -6.38 -40.83 -19.07
C TRP A 722 -4.95 -40.59 -18.60
N ARG A 723 -4.04 -40.12 -19.47
CA ARG A 723 -2.68 -39.74 -19.05
C ARG A 723 -2.70 -38.64 -18.00
N ILE A 724 -3.53 -37.62 -18.20
CA ILE A 724 -3.68 -36.51 -17.25
C ILE A 724 -4.23 -37.01 -15.89
N VAL A 725 -5.25 -37.88 -15.91
CA VAL A 725 -5.78 -38.51 -14.69
C VAL A 725 -4.72 -39.38 -14.01
N ASP A 726 -4.00 -40.18 -14.78
CA ASP A 726 -2.90 -41.03 -14.28
C ASP A 726 -1.79 -40.15 -13.68
N GLY A 727 -1.46 -39.00 -14.27
CA GLY A 727 -0.51 -38.02 -13.75
C GLY A 727 -0.92 -37.45 -12.39
N PHE A 728 -2.19 -37.03 -12.25
CA PHE A 728 -2.73 -36.56 -10.97
C PHE A 728 -2.67 -37.65 -9.89
N VAL A 729 -3.05 -38.89 -10.23
CA VAL A 729 -2.98 -40.03 -9.31
C VAL A 729 -1.54 -40.34 -8.90
N LEU A 730 -0.59 -40.32 -9.84
CA LEU A 730 0.83 -40.54 -9.57
C LEU A 730 1.40 -39.46 -8.65
N GLY A 731 0.98 -38.20 -8.78
CA GLY A 731 1.32 -37.12 -7.85
C GLY A 731 0.87 -37.45 -6.42
N GLY A 732 -0.39 -37.88 -6.25
CA GLY A 732 -0.91 -38.31 -4.95
C GLY A 732 -0.22 -39.54 -4.36
N VAL A 733 0.12 -40.52 -5.19
CA VAL A 733 0.90 -41.70 -4.76
C VAL A 733 2.30 -41.29 -4.30
N ALA A 734 2.96 -40.37 -5.02
CA ALA A 734 4.27 -39.86 -4.62
C ALA A 734 4.21 -39.13 -3.27
N VAL A 735 3.20 -38.26 -3.06
CA VAL A 735 2.94 -37.62 -1.76
C VAL A 735 2.74 -38.67 -0.65
N ALA A 736 1.95 -39.71 -0.90
CA ALA A 736 1.71 -40.76 0.08
C ALA A 736 2.98 -41.57 0.41
N LEU A 737 3.75 -41.98 -0.60
CA LEU A 737 5.00 -42.73 -0.42
C LEU A 737 6.06 -41.93 0.33
N ILE A 738 6.27 -40.66 -0.06
CA ILE A 738 7.20 -39.76 0.63
C ILE A 738 6.78 -39.59 2.10
N GLY A 739 5.49 -39.36 2.35
CA GLY A 739 4.96 -39.19 3.70
C GLY A 739 5.11 -40.44 4.56
N LEU A 740 4.81 -41.63 4.01
CA LEU A 740 4.95 -42.91 4.73
C LEU A 740 6.42 -43.21 5.04
N ALA A 741 7.33 -42.96 4.10
CA ALA A 741 8.76 -43.12 4.33
C ALA A 741 9.27 -42.14 5.41
N GLN A 742 8.86 -40.87 5.34
CA GLN A 742 9.18 -39.86 6.35
C GLN A 742 8.66 -40.24 7.74
N TYR A 743 7.40 -40.69 7.82
CA TYR A 743 6.79 -41.14 9.06
C TYR A 743 7.52 -42.35 9.66
N ALA A 744 7.85 -43.35 8.85
CA ALA A 744 8.61 -44.53 9.28
C ALA A 744 10.02 -44.19 9.77
N LEU A 745 10.64 -43.15 9.20
CA LEU A 745 11.98 -42.68 9.58
C LEU A 745 11.96 -41.64 10.73
N GLY A 746 10.78 -41.26 11.24
CA GLY A 746 10.64 -40.21 12.26
C GLY A 746 11.10 -38.83 11.79
N ARG A 747 11.12 -38.57 10.48
CA ARG A 747 11.55 -37.29 9.88
C ARG A 747 10.34 -36.52 9.39
N ASN A 748 10.36 -35.19 9.53
CA ASN A 748 9.32 -34.30 9.00
C ASN A 748 7.89 -34.70 9.45
N VAL A 749 7.76 -34.95 10.76
CA VAL A 749 6.51 -35.29 11.45
C VAL A 749 6.23 -34.23 12.53
N VAL A 750 4.96 -33.99 12.83
CA VAL A 750 4.53 -33.00 13.84
C VAL A 750 3.81 -33.70 14.98
N PHE A 751 4.10 -33.28 16.21
CA PHE A 751 3.41 -33.73 17.41
C PHE A 751 2.11 -32.94 17.61
N ALA A 752 1.01 -33.65 17.85
CA ALA A 752 -0.27 -33.07 18.25
C ALA A 752 -0.56 -33.29 19.74
N GLU A 753 -1.76 -32.90 20.18
CA GLU A 753 -2.21 -33.01 21.57
C GLU A 753 -2.05 -34.46 22.08
N GLY A 754 -1.35 -34.62 23.20
CA GLY A 754 -1.03 -35.94 23.77
C GLY A 754 0.16 -36.66 23.12
N GLY A 755 1.01 -35.96 22.35
CA GLY A 755 2.23 -36.52 21.76
C GLY A 755 2.02 -37.35 20.49
N LEU A 756 0.85 -37.26 19.87
CA LEU A 756 0.51 -38.05 18.67
C LEU A 756 1.30 -37.57 17.44
N LEU A 757 2.05 -38.48 16.80
CA LEU A 757 2.80 -38.22 15.56
C LEU A 757 1.88 -38.13 14.34
N ARG A 758 2.09 -37.11 13.50
CA ARG A 758 1.28 -36.85 12.29
C ARG A 758 2.13 -36.74 11.03
N LEU A 759 1.65 -37.36 9.95
CA LEU A 759 2.28 -37.37 8.63
C LEU A 759 2.04 -36.05 7.88
N GLN A 760 3.12 -35.44 7.40
CA GLN A 760 3.11 -34.14 6.71
C GLN A 760 3.54 -34.22 5.23
N SER A 761 4.41 -35.17 4.86
CA SER A 761 4.92 -35.34 3.48
C SER A 761 5.59 -34.07 2.94
N VAL A 762 5.33 -33.66 1.70
CA VAL A 762 5.95 -32.50 1.04
C VAL A 762 5.42 -31.13 1.53
N TYR A 763 4.49 -31.11 2.46
CA TYR A 763 3.82 -29.90 2.96
C TYR A 763 4.44 -29.35 4.25
N HIS A 764 3.89 -28.24 4.77
CA HIS A 764 4.21 -27.67 6.09
C HIS A 764 3.24 -28.07 7.21
N SER A 765 2.11 -28.72 6.86
CA SER A 765 1.09 -29.14 7.81
C SER A 765 0.49 -30.49 7.41
N PRO A 766 0.25 -31.40 8.37
CA PRO A 766 -0.48 -32.64 8.11
C PRO A 766 -1.89 -32.43 7.54
N ASN A 767 -2.54 -31.28 7.83
CA ASN A 767 -3.86 -30.97 7.25
C ASN A 767 -3.76 -30.75 5.74
N SER A 768 -2.73 -30.07 5.25
CA SER A 768 -2.48 -29.84 3.82
C SER A 768 -2.26 -31.14 3.06
N ALA A 769 -1.53 -32.09 3.66
CA ALA A 769 -1.39 -33.44 3.09
C ALA A 769 -2.75 -34.15 2.98
N GLY A 770 -3.61 -34.02 4.00
CA GLY A 770 -4.98 -34.54 3.98
C GLY A 770 -5.83 -33.93 2.87
N LEU A 771 -5.81 -32.59 2.75
CA LEU A 771 -6.55 -31.82 1.74
C LEU A 771 -6.24 -32.21 0.29
N TYR A 772 -4.99 -32.62 0.02
CA TYR A 772 -4.58 -33.09 -1.29
C TYR A 772 -4.96 -34.57 -1.51
N LEU A 773 -4.59 -35.46 -0.58
CA LEU A 773 -4.81 -36.91 -0.72
C LEU A 773 -6.30 -37.29 -0.75
N GLU A 774 -7.16 -36.57 -0.03
CA GLU A 774 -8.62 -36.79 -0.05
C GLU A 774 -9.25 -36.50 -1.42
N ARG A 775 -8.59 -35.75 -2.31
CA ARG A 775 -9.08 -35.48 -3.68
C ARG A 775 -8.72 -36.59 -4.65
N VAL A 776 -7.61 -37.27 -4.39
CA VAL A 776 -7.13 -38.42 -5.17
C VAL A 776 -7.89 -39.68 -4.77
N TRP A 777 -8.19 -39.84 -3.47
CA TRP A 777 -8.79 -41.04 -2.91
C TRP A 777 -10.12 -41.48 -3.57
N PRO A 778 -11.10 -40.59 -3.83
CA PRO A 778 -12.35 -40.96 -4.50
C PRO A 778 -12.15 -41.49 -5.93
N LEU A 779 -11.16 -40.97 -6.68
CA LEU A 779 -10.82 -41.49 -8.01
C LEU A 779 -10.24 -42.90 -7.93
N LEU A 780 -9.38 -43.16 -6.94
CA LEU A 780 -8.81 -44.48 -6.68
C LEU A 780 -9.91 -45.50 -6.38
N VAL A 781 -10.82 -45.16 -5.46
CA VAL A 781 -11.97 -46.01 -5.10
C VAL A 781 -12.86 -46.25 -6.31
N ALA A 782 -13.22 -45.21 -7.06
CA ALA A 782 -14.16 -45.34 -8.16
C ALA A 782 -13.62 -46.20 -9.31
N VAL A 783 -12.33 -46.09 -9.66
CA VAL A 783 -11.70 -46.92 -10.70
C VAL A 783 -11.44 -48.35 -10.18
N ALA A 784 -11.04 -48.52 -8.92
CA ALA A 784 -10.82 -49.84 -8.33
C ALA A 784 -12.12 -50.68 -8.24
N LEU A 785 -13.25 -50.04 -7.96
CA LEU A 785 -14.56 -50.70 -7.84
C LEU A 785 -15.28 -50.84 -9.19
N TRP A 786 -15.36 -49.76 -9.97
CA TRP A 786 -16.21 -49.68 -11.16
C TRP A 786 -15.45 -49.57 -12.49
N GLY A 787 -14.11 -49.49 -12.46
CA GLY A 787 -13.29 -49.47 -13.66
C GLY A 787 -13.32 -50.81 -14.42
N ALA A 788 -12.95 -50.74 -15.71
CA ALA A 788 -12.83 -51.93 -16.56
C ALA A 788 -11.79 -52.91 -15.97
N ARG A 789 -12.07 -54.22 -16.05
CA ARG A 789 -11.12 -55.26 -15.61
C ARG A 789 -9.84 -55.16 -16.47
N GLY A 790 -8.68 -55.12 -15.82
CA GLY A 790 -7.38 -55.03 -16.49
C GLY A 790 -6.29 -54.39 -15.62
N ARG A 791 -5.11 -54.18 -16.20
CA ARG A 791 -3.92 -53.66 -15.51
C ARG A 791 -4.16 -52.33 -14.81
N ARG A 792 -4.88 -51.38 -15.43
CA ARG A 792 -5.16 -50.06 -14.82
C ARG A 792 -5.96 -50.18 -13.53
N ARG A 793 -6.98 -51.04 -13.49
CA ARG A 793 -7.77 -51.27 -12.26
C ARG A 793 -6.91 -51.82 -11.13
N ALA A 794 -6.00 -52.76 -11.43
CA ALA A 794 -5.08 -53.30 -10.44
C ALA A 794 -4.10 -52.23 -9.92
N LEU A 795 -3.56 -51.38 -10.79
CA LEU A 795 -2.68 -50.27 -10.40
C LEU A 795 -3.39 -49.24 -9.51
N TYR A 796 -4.65 -48.91 -9.81
CA TYR A 796 -5.44 -48.00 -8.97
C TYR A 796 -5.80 -48.62 -7.61
N ALA A 797 -6.06 -49.93 -7.56
CA ALA A 797 -6.26 -50.64 -6.30
C ALA A 797 -4.96 -50.67 -5.46
N LEU A 798 -3.80 -50.87 -6.09
CA LEU A 798 -2.50 -50.78 -5.41
C LEU A 798 -2.24 -49.36 -4.89
N ALA A 799 -2.50 -48.33 -5.71
CA ALA A 799 -2.40 -46.94 -5.28
C ALA A 799 -3.33 -46.63 -4.10
N LEU A 800 -4.54 -47.20 -4.08
CA LEU A 800 -5.48 -47.06 -2.96
C LEU A 800 -4.91 -47.63 -1.64
N LEU A 801 -4.20 -48.76 -1.71
CA LEU A 801 -3.53 -49.37 -0.55
C LEU A 801 -2.40 -48.51 0.01
N VAL A 802 -1.77 -47.67 -0.82
CA VAL A 802 -0.70 -46.76 -0.41
C VAL A 802 -1.26 -45.43 0.11
N VAL A 803 -2.25 -44.85 -0.58
CA VAL A 803 -2.82 -43.54 -0.25
C VAL A 803 -3.69 -43.60 1.02
N THR A 804 -4.42 -44.69 1.26
CA THR A 804 -5.34 -44.78 2.41
C THR A 804 -4.62 -44.72 3.77
N PRO A 805 -3.54 -45.48 4.02
CA PRO A 805 -2.76 -45.36 5.26
C PRO A 805 -2.13 -43.98 5.42
N ALA A 806 -1.58 -43.42 4.35
CA ALA A 806 -0.97 -42.08 4.39
C ALA A 806 -2.01 -41.01 4.80
N LEU A 807 -3.22 -41.06 4.22
CA LEU A 807 -4.33 -40.18 4.57
C LEU A 807 -4.77 -40.36 6.03
N GLY A 808 -4.84 -41.61 6.52
CA GLY A 808 -5.14 -41.91 7.92
C GLY A 808 -4.12 -41.30 8.90
N LEU A 809 -2.83 -41.44 8.60
CA LEU A 809 -1.73 -40.95 9.44
C LEU A 809 -1.59 -39.42 9.44
N THR A 810 -2.33 -38.69 8.59
CA THR A 810 -2.42 -37.22 8.71
C THR A 810 -3.15 -36.80 9.99
N PHE A 811 -4.03 -37.65 10.53
CA PHE A 811 -4.97 -37.33 11.61
C PHE A 811 -5.68 -35.99 11.41
N SER A 812 -5.98 -35.64 10.14
CA SER A 812 -6.77 -34.47 9.81
C SER A 812 -8.24 -34.74 10.12
N ARG A 813 -8.79 -33.99 11.09
CA ARG A 813 -10.20 -34.14 11.51
C ARG A 813 -11.14 -33.86 10.34
N GLY A 814 -10.86 -32.85 9.52
CA GLY A 814 -11.68 -32.50 8.36
C GLY A 814 -11.64 -33.59 7.28
N ALA A 815 -10.47 -34.17 7.00
CA ALA A 815 -10.35 -35.24 6.02
C ALA A 815 -11.10 -36.52 6.45
N LEU A 816 -10.92 -36.94 7.70
CA LEU A 816 -11.47 -38.20 8.21
C LEU A 816 -12.97 -38.12 8.56
N LEU A 817 -13.41 -37.01 9.16
CA LEU A 817 -14.79 -36.86 9.66
C LEU A 817 -15.74 -36.23 8.65
N LEU A 818 -15.24 -35.45 7.70
CA LEU A 818 -16.08 -34.73 6.74
C LEU A 818 -15.83 -35.20 5.31
N ALA A 819 -14.58 -35.15 4.84
CA ALA A 819 -14.24 -35.36 3.43
C ALA A 819 -14.52 -36.79 2.96
N LEU A 820 -13.98 -37.80 3.66
CA LEU A 820 -14.18 -39.21 3.30
C LEU A 820 -15.66 -39.64 3.37
N PRO A 821 -16.42 -39.34 4.44
CA PRO A 821 -17.85 -39.61 4.47
C PRO A 821 -18.63 -38.93 3.34
N ALA A 822 -18.39 -37.64 3.09
CA ALA A 822 -19.08 -36.91 2.02
C ALA A 822 -18.79 -37.52 0.65
N ALA A 823 -17.53 -37.87 0.36
CA ALA A 823 -17.16 -38.54 -0.89
C ALA A 823 -17.88 -39.88 -1.05
N LEU A 824 -17.88 -40.73 -0.02
CA LEU A 824 -18.53 -42.04 -0.04
C LEU A 824 -20.04 -41.93 -0.27
N LEU A 825 -20.72 -41.03 0.44
CA LEU A 825 -22.16 -40.81 0.30
C LEU A 825 -22.51 -40.35 -1.12
N VAL A 826 -21.80 -39.35 -1.65
CA VAL A 826 -22.07 -38.83 -2.98
C VAL A 826 -21.72 -39.85 -4.07
N MET A 827 -20.60 -40.57 -3.94
CA MET A 827 -20.23 -41.64 -4.85
C MET A 827 -21.26 -42.77 -4.84
N GLY A 828 -21.70 -43.23 -3.66
CA GLY A 828 -22.73 -44.27 -3.54
C GLY A 828 -24.08 -43.85 -4.15
N TRP A 829 -24.44 -42.58 -4.00
CA TRP A 829 -25.65 -42.02 -4.60
C TRP A 829 -25.60 -41.97 -6.13
N ARG A 830 -24.41 -41.79 -6.71
CA ARG A 830 -24.20 -41.69 -8.17
C ARG A 830 -23.85 -43.00 -8.84
N ALA A 831 -23.19 -43.93 -8.15
CA ALA A 831 -22.84 -45.25 -8.66
C ALA A 831 -24.06 -46.10 -9.05
N GLY A 832 -25.21 -45.87 -8.40
CA GLY A 832 -26.47 -46.55 -8.71
C GLY A 832 -27.23 -46.01 -9.92
N VAL A 833 -26.79 -44.92 -10.55
CA VAL A 833 -27.46 -44.36 -11.74
C VAL A 833 -27.26 -45.32 -12.93
N GLY A 834 -28.36 -45.86 -13.45
CA GLY A 834 -28.36 -46.86 -14.53
C GLY A 834 -28.33 -48.33 -14.08
N ALA A 835 -28.30 -48.61 -12.76
CA ALA A 835 -28.50 -49.95 -12.23
C ALA A 835 -30.00 -50.31 -12.12
N ARG A 836 -30.34 -51.61 -12.12
CA ARG A 836 -31.73 -52.09 -11.89
C ARG A 836 -32.34 -51.56 -10.58
N SER A 837 -31.51 -51.34 -9.56
CA SER A 837 -31.89 -50.66 -8.32
C SER A 837 -30.69 -49.88 -7.77
N PRO A 838 -30.83 -48.58 -7.43
CA PRO A 838 -29.76 -47.79 -6.82
C PRO A 838 -29.64 -48.01 -5.30
N ARG A 839 -30.65 -48.64 -4.67
CA ARG A 839 -30.70 -48.86 -3.20
C ARG A 839 -29.46 -49.54 -2.60
N PRO A 840 -28.89 -50.63 -3.16
CA PRO A 840 -27.76 -51.30 -2.52
C PRO A 840 -26.50 -50.42 -2.43
N TYR A 841 -26.23 -49.58 -3.43
CA TYR A 841 -25.09 -48.66 -3.41
C TYR A 841 -25.25 -47.57 -2.34
N ARG A 842 -26.47 -47.08 -2.13
CA ARG A 842 -26.78 -46.07 -1.10
C ARG A 842 -26.64 -46.66 0.31
N TRP A 843 -27.20 -47.85 0.54
CA TRP A 843 -27.07 -48.55 1.82
C TRP A 843 -25.64 -48.96 2.13
N ALA A 844 -24.88 -49.41 1.13
CA ALA A 844 -23.46 -49.72 1.31
C ALA A 844 -22.65 -48.48 1.70
N ALA A 845 -22.90 -47.32 1.07
CA ALA A 845 -22.25 -46.07 1.45
C ALA A 845 -22.61 -45.65 2.87
N LEU A 846 -23.89 -45.71 3.26
CA LEU A 846 -24.32 -45.44 4.63
C LEU A 846 -23.69 -46.39 5.65
N ALA A 847 -23.66 -47.69 5.35
CA ALA A 847 -23.04 -48.69 6.22
C ALA A 847 -21.53 -48.47 6.38
N LEU A 848 -20.82 -48.10 5.31
CA LEU A 848 -19.39 -47.79 5.37
C LEU A 848 -19.11 -46.51 6.18
N VAL A 849 -19.94 -45.47 6.03
CA VAL A 849 -19.82 -44.25 6.84
C VAL A 849 -20.12 -44.54 8.31
N ALA A 850 -21.17 -45.33 8.60
CA ALA A 850 -21.50 -45.74 9.97
C ALA A 850 -20.39 -46.60 10.58
N ALA A 851 -19.87 -47.58 9.84
CA ALA A 851 -18.76 -48.43 10.29
C ALA A 851 -17.48 -47.62 10.52
N GLY A 852 -17.16 -46.67 9.62
CA GLY A 852 -16.05 -45.74 9.80
C GLY A 852 -16.23 -44.87 11.04
N GLY A 853 -17.43 -44.31 11.26
CA GLY A 853 -17.76 -43.55 12.46
C GLY A 853 -17.58 -44.37 13.75
N LEU A 854 -18.07 -45.61 13.77
CA LEU A 854 -17.88 -46.55 14.88
C LEU A 854 -16.41 -46.87 15.12
N ALA A 855 -15.62 -47.09 14.06
CA ALA A 855 -14.19 -47.35 14.14
C ALA A 855 -13.39 -46.16 14.70
N LEU A 856 -13.94 -44.95 14.64
CA LEU A 856 -13.33 -43.75 15.22
C LEU A 856 -13.67 -43.57 16.71
N ILE A 857 -14.69 -44.23 17.27
CA ILE A 857 -15.09 -44.10 18.69
C ILE A 857 -13.92 -44.37 19.66
N PRO A 858 -13.11 -45.43 19.49
CA PRO A 858 -11.94 -45.64 20.34
C PRO A 858 -10.95 -44.47 20.29
N LEU A 859 -10.78 -43.83 19.12
CA LEU A 859 -9.93 -42.66 18.96
C LEU A 859 -10.52 -41.43 19.68
N PHE A 860 -11.84 -41.25 19.69
CA PHE A 860 -12.51 -40.18 20.46
C PHE A 860 -12.30 -40.31 21.97
N LEU A 861 -12.33 -41.54 22.49
CA LEU A 861 -12.24 -41.80 23.92
C LEU A 861 -10.80 -41.75 24.46
N HIS A 862 -9.79 -42.06 23.63
CA HIS A 862 -8.40 -42.25 24.09
C HIS A 862 -7.42 -41.17 23.60
N LEU A 863 -7.80 -40.31 22.64
CA LEU A 863 -6.93 -39.26 22.14
C LEU A 863 -7.46 -37.86 22.51
N PRO A 864 -6.70 -37.05 23.28
CA PRO A 864 -7.10 -35.70 23.70
C PRO A 864 -7.54 -34.79 22.54
N ARG A 865 -6.91 -34.98 21.37
CA ARG A 865 -7.23 -34.27 20.13
C ARG A 865 -8.69 -34.44 19.69
N PHE A 866 -9.34 -35.57 19.94
CA PHE A 866 -10.73 -35.79 19.52
C PHE A 866 -11.74 -35.47 20.63
N ALA A 867 -11.34 -35.55 21.89
CA ALA A 867 -12.16 -35.16 23.03
C ALA A 867 -12.48 -33.65 23.06
N SER A 868 -11.52 -32.79 22.65
CA SER A 868 -11.69 -31.32 22.65
C SER A 868 -12.62 -30.76 21.56
N LEU A 869 -13.25 -31.61 20.75
CA LEU A 869 -14.14 -31.17 19.67
C LEU A 869 -15.41 -30.46 20.17
N PHE A 870 -15.87 -30.80 21.37
CA PHE A 870 -17.10 -30.25 21.98
C PHE A 870 -16.85 -29.11 22.97
N ASP A 871 -15.60 -28.68 23.15
CA ASP A 871 -15.28 -27.54 24.00
C ASP A 871 -15.50 -26.23 23.23
N LEU A 872 -16.50 -25.46 23.65
CA LEU A 872 -16.86 -24.17 23.07
C LEU A 872 -16.27 -22.98 23.84
N GLN A 873 -15.64 -23.22 24.99
CA GLN A 873 -15.10 -22.17 25.84
C GLN A 873 -13.59 -22.04 25.70
N GLN A 874 -12.89 -23.13 25.36
CA GLN A 874 -11.45 -23.14 25.16
C GLN A 874 -11.03 -24.03 23.97
N GLY A 875 -9.78 -23.91 23.53
CA GLY A 875 -9.21 -24.76 22.48
C GLY A 875 -9.64 -24.41 21.05
N SER A 876 -9.35 -25.31 20.10
CA SER A 876 -9.41 -25.04 18.66
C SER A 876 -10.81 -24.67 18.11
N THR A 877 -11.89 -25.08 18.78
CA THR A 877 -13.26 -24.79 18.34
C THR A 877 -13.68 -23.38 18.75
N PHE A 878 -13.34 -22.93 19.97
CA PHE A 878 -13.56 -21.56 20.43
C PHE A 878 -12.89 -20.54 19.50
N PHE A 879 -11.61 -20.72 19.17
CA PHE A 879 -10.89 -19.80 18.28
C PHE A 879 -11.48 -19.72 16.88
N ARG A 880 -12.04 -20.82 16.36
CA ARG A 880 -12.73 -20.79 15.06
C ARG A 880 -14.00 -19.94 15.10
N LEU A 881 -14.78 -20.02 16.18
CA LEU A 881 -15.99 -19.20 16.32
C LEU A 881 -15.65 -17.72 16.41
N GLU A 882 -14.59 -17.37 17.14
CA GLU A 882 -14.10 -15.99 17.22
C GLU A 882 -13.55 -15.51 15.88
N LEU A 883 -12.78 -16.35 15.18
CA LEU A 883 -12.29 -16.07 13.83
C LEU A 883 -13.43 -15.84 12.84
N TRP A 884 -14.51 -16.62 12.91
CA TRP A 884 -15.69 -16.43 12.08
C TRP A 884 -16.39 -15.10 12.39
N ARG A 885 -16.48 -14.70 13.66
CA ARG A 885 -17.01 -13.38 14.05
C ARG A 885 -16.16 -12.23 13.52
N SER A 886 -14.83 -12.32 13.64
CA SER A 886 -13.90 -11.37 13.02
C SER A 886 -14.08 -11.30 11.51
N SER A 887 -14.26 -12.46 10.86
CA SER A 887 -14.48 -12.55 9.41
C SER A 887 -15.79 -11.91 8.97
N LEU A 888 -16.86 -12.06 9.76
CA LEU A 888 -18.13 -11.38 9.51
C LEU A 888 -18.02 -9.86 9.69
N THR A 889 -17.20 -9.40 10.63
CA THR A 889 -16.92 -7.96 10.82
C THR A 889 -16.16 -7.40 9.62
N LEU A 890 -15.11 -8.09 9.17
CA LEU A 890 -14.39 -7.78 7.94
C LEU A 890 -15.34 -7.75 6.72
N ILE A 891 -16.25 -8.71 6.59
CA ILE A 891 -17.23 -8.74 5.49
C ILE A 891 -18.17 -7.53 5.52
N ARG A 892 -18.56 -7.04 6.70
CA ARG A 892 -19.41 -5.85 6.81
C ARG A 892 -18.71 -4.59 6.31
N GLU A 893 -17.41 -4.46 6.56
CA GLU A 893 -16.58 -3.33 6.09
C GLU A 893 -16.19 -3.48 4.61
N HIS A 894 -15.98 -4.71 4.12
CA HIS A 894 -15.55 -4.99 2.74
C HIS A 894 -16.51 -5.93 1.98
N PRO A 895 -17.81 -5.59 1.81
CA PRO A 895 -18.81 -6.53 1.30
C PRO A 895 -18.63 -6.87 -0.17
N TRP A 896 -18.17 -5.91 -0.99
CA TRP A 896 -18.16 -6.01 -2.45
C TRP A 896 -16.96 -6.75 -3.01
N PHE A 897 -15.76 -6.45 -2.48
CA PHE A 897 -14.48 -6.94 -3.00
C PHE A 897 -13.66 -7.73 -1.97
N GLY A 898 -14.08 -7.75 -0.69
CA GLY A 898 -13.24 -8.29 0.38
C GLY A 898 -11.97 -7.45 0.59
N VAL A 899 -11.01 -7.98 1.35
CA VAL A 899 -9.69 -7.35 1.56
C VAL A 899 -8.70 -7.67 0.44
N GLY A 900 -9.15 -8.36 -0.61
CA GLY A 900 -8.28 -8.88 -1.66
C GLY A 900 -7.64 -10.23 -1.31
N PRO A 901 -7.27 -11.03 -2.32
CA PRO A 901 -6.53 -12.27 -2.09
C PRO A 901 -5.16 -11.97 -1.45
N GLY A 902 -4.61 -12.89 -0.66
CA GLY A 902 -3.32 -12.71 0.02
C GLY A 902 -3.32 -11.84 1.28
N ASN A 903 -4.35 -11.01 1.49
CA ASN A 903 -4.35 -9.96 2.51
C ASN A 903 -4.90 -10.39 3.88
N PHE A 904 -5.66 -11.50 3.95
CA PHE A 904 -6.43 -11.87 5.15
C PHE A 904 -5.59 -11.93 6.43
N LEU A 905 -4.42 -12.57 6.41
CA LEU A 905 -3.56 -12.74 7.60
C LEU A 905 -3.16 -11.40 8.22
N ALA A 906 -2.67 -10.48 7.37
CA ALA A 906 -2.16 -9.20 7.81
C ALA A 906 -3.28 -8.36 8.44
N VAL A 907 -4.44 -8.31 7.77
CA VAL A 907 -5.58 -7.51 8.23
C VAL A 907 -6.27 -8.15 9.43
N TYR A 908 -6.36 -9.48 9.49
CA TYR A 908 -6.87 -10.17 10.68
C TYR A 908 -6.03 -9.86 11.92
N ARG A 909 -4.71 -10.06 11.83
CA ARG A 909 -3.78 -9.85 12.96
C ARG A 909 -3.81 -8.43 13.50
N THR A 910 -3.88 -7.45 12.61
CA THR A 910 -3.61 -6.04 12.94
C THR A 910 -4.86 -5.16 13.03
N ARG A 911 -6.03 -5.69 12.66
CA ARG A 911 -7.30 -4.94 12.68
C ARG A 911 -8.43 -5.77 13.27
N TYR A 912 -8.70 -6.96 12.74
CA TYR A 912 -9.94 -7.69 13.06
C TYR A 912 -9.83 -8.73 14.17
N VAL A 913 -8.64 -8.98 14.72
CA VAL A 913 -8.50 -9.87 15.89
C VAL A 913 -9.30 -9.28 17.05
N LEU A 914 -10.22 -10.07 17.59
CA LEU A 914 -11.02 -9.65 18.73
C LEU A 914 -10.14 -9.66 20.00
N PRO A 915 -10.31 -8.70 20.92
CA PRO A 915 -9.61 -8.75 22.21
C PRO A 915 -9.79 -10.06 22.98
N SER A 916 -10.92 -10.76 22.79
CA SER A 916 -11.18 -12.09 23.36
C SER A 916 -10.42 -13.26 22.68
N ALA A 917 -9.84 -13.05 21.49
CA ALA A 917 -9.18 -14.09 20.68
C ALA A 917 -7.67 -13.86 20.54
N TRP A 918 -7.06 -13.10 21.45
CA TRP A 918 -5.66 -12.67 21.40
C TRP A 918 -4.62 -13.80 21.33
N GLN A 919 -4.97 -15.06 21.65
CA GLN A 919 -4.00 -16.16 21.70
C GLN A 919 -3.61 -16.67 20.29
N GLU A 920 -4.34 -16.30 19.24
CA GLU A 920 -4.16 -16.82 17.88
C GLU A 920 -4.09 -15.69 16.83
N PHE A 921 -3.13 -14.78 16.98
CA PHE A 921 -2.97 -13.64 16.07
C PHE A 921 -2.61 -14.00 14.62
N ASN A 922 -2.07 -15.20 14.36
CA ASN A 922 -1.44 -15.55 13.08
C ASN A 922 -2.28 -16.53 12.23
N LEU A 923 -3.61 -16.44 12.30
CA LEU A 923 -4.52 -17.27 11.51
C LEU A 923 -4.62 -16.74 10.06
N GLY A 924 -4.19 -17.54 9.10
CA GLY A 924 -4.06 -17.12 7.69
C GLY A 924 -5.33 -17.19 6.84
N HIS A 925 -6.42 -17.75 7.37
CA HIS A 925 -7.70 -17.88 6.67
C HIS A 925 -8.81 -18.18 7.67
N PRO A 926 -10.09 -17.92 7.35
CA PRO A 926 -11.22 -18.09 8.28
C PRO A 926 -11.61 -19.55 8.55
N HIS A 927 -10.87 -20.53 8.04
CA HIS A 927 -11.21 -21.96 8.14
C HIS A 927 -12.64 -22.30 7.69
N ASN A 928 -13.17 -21.58 6.70
CA ASN A 928 -14.47 -21.86 6.09
C ASN A 928 -14.46 -21.33 4.65
N VAL A 929 -14.63 -22.20 3.66
CA VAL A 929 -14.48 -21.89 2.24
C VAL A 929 -15.38 -20.75 1.77
N TYR A 930 -16.57 -20.60 2.34
CA TYR A 930 -17.50 -19.54 1.96
C TYR A 930 -17.11 -18.19 2.58
N LEU A 931 -16.70 -18.19 3.85
CA LEU A 931 -16.12 -17.00 4.47
C LEU A 931 -14.85 -16.61 3.74
N ASP A 932 -14.00 -17.56 3.38
CA ASP A 932 -12.73 -17.33 2.69
C ASP A 932 -12.94 -16.68 1.31
N HIS A 933 -13.93 -17.16 0.55
CA HIS A 933 -14.32 -16.51 -0.72
C HIS A 933 -14.81 -15.07 -0.51
N TRP A 934 -15.64 -14.83 0.51
CA TRP A 934 -16.20 -13.51 0.75
C TRP A 934 -15.14 -12.54 1.30
N THR A 935 -14.37 -12.95 2.29
CA THR A 935 -13.33 -12.10 2.90
C THR A 935 -12.24 -11.74 1.90
N ARG A 936 -11.90 -12.61 0.94
CA ARG A 936 -10.84 -12.35 -0.05
C ARG A 936 -11.32 -11.69 -1.35
N MET A 937 -12.53 -12.01 -1.81
CA MET A 937 -13.01 -11.63 -3.14
C MET A 937 -14.39 -10.95 -3.14
N GLY A 938 -14.96 -10.71 -1.95
CA GLY A 938 -16.26 -10.08 -1.79
C GLY A 938 -17.44 -10.94 -2.21
N ILE A 939 -18.63 -10.34 -2.23
CA ILE A 939 -19.87 -11.02 -2.61
C ILE A 939 -19.81 -11.54 -4.04
N LEU A 940 -19.15 -10.82 -4.95
CA LEU A 940 -18.97 -11.25 -6.34
C LEU A 940 -18.15 -12.55 -6.41
N GLY A 941 -17.06 -12.64 -5.65
CA GLY A 941 -16.26 -13.85 -5.56
C GLY A 941 -17.00 -15.03 -4.93
N LEU A 942 -17.80 -14.78 -3.89
CA LEU A 942 -18.66 -15.81 -3.29
C LEU A 942 -19.69 -16.34 -4.28
N LEU A 943 -20.43 -15.46 -4.96
CA LEU A 943 -21.43 -15.84 -5.96
C LEU A 943 -20.80 -16.55 -7.15
N ALA A 944 -19.63 -16.11 -7.60
CA ALA A 944 -18.87 -16.78 -8.65
C ALA A 944 -18.43 -18.18 -8.24
N GLY A 945 -17.92 -18.33 -7.01
CA GLY A 945 -17.57 -19.63 -6.42
C GLY A 945 -18.78 -20.57 -6.39
N VAL A 946 -19.93 -20.11 -5.90
CA VAL A 946 -21.19 -20.89 -5.90
C VAL A 946 -21.62 -21.25 -7.33
N ALA A 947 -21.54 -20.31 -8.27
CA ALA A 947 -21.87 -20.56 -9.68
C ALA A 947 -20.99 -21.66 -10.29
N VAL A 948 -19.68 -21.66 -9.98
CA VAL A 948 -18.76 -22.72 -10.41
C VAL A 948 -19.18 -24.07 -9.84
N GLN A 949 -19.53 -24.15 -8.56
CA GLN A 949 -19.99 -25.40 -7.94
C GLN A 949 -21.27 -25.92 -8.59
N VAL A 950 -22.28 -25.06 -8.78
CA VAL A 950 -23.55 -25.43 -9.43
C VAL A 950 -23.30 -25.90 -10.86
N ALA A 951 -22.46 -25.20 -11.63
CA ALA A 951 -22.13 -25.56 -13.00
C ALA A 951 -21.36 -26.88 -13.08
N PHE A 952 -20.42 -27.12 -12.15
CA PHE A 952 -19.68 -28.37 -12.04
C PHE A 952 -20.63 -29.55 -11.79
N PHE A 953 -21.46 -29.51 -10.73
CA PHE A 953 -22.34 -30.63 -10.42
C PHE A 953 -23.37 -30.87 -11.52
N LYS A 954 -23.89 -29.84 -12.19
CA LYS A 954 -24.75 -30.00 -13.37
C LYS A 954 -24.01 -30.74 -14.50
N SER A 955 -22.79 -30.31 -14.83
CA SER A 955 -21.99 -30.89 -15.91
C SER A 955 -21.57 -32.33 -15.61
N ALA A 956 -21.10 -32.60 -14.38
CA ALA A 956 -20.68 -33.91 -13.95
C ALA A 956 -21.85 -34.91 -13.84
N ASN A 957 -22.99 -34.49 -13.28
CA ASN A 957 -24.18 -35.35 -13.19
C ASN A 957 -24.74 -35.70 -14.57
N ARG A 958 -24.78 -34.73 -15.49
CA ARG A 958 -25.20 -34.98 -16.87
C ARG A 958 -24.35 -36.07 -17.52
N ARG A 959 -23.04 -36.07 -17.31
CA ARG A 959 -22.14 -37.11 -17.83
C ARG A 959 -22.33 -38.48 -17.20
N VAL A 960 -22.53 -38.53 -15.88
CA VAL A 960 -22.84 -39.78 -15.18
C VAL A 960 -24.10 -40.38 -15.79
N SER A 961 -25.17 -39.60 -15.97
CA SER A 961 -26.41 -40.06 -16.60
C SER A 961 -26.19 -40.52 -18.05
N GLU A 962 -25.44 -39.77 -18.86
CA GLU A 962 -25.15 -40.13 -20.26
C GLU A 962 -24.34 -41.43 -20.38
N SER A 963 -23.30 -41.56 -19.55
CA SER A 963 -22.43 -42.74 -19.52
C SER A 963 -23.16 -43.97 -18.96
N ALA A 964 -24.07 -43.76 -18.00
CA ALA A 964 -24.93 -44.81 -17.47
C ALA A 964 -25.93 -45.33 -18.51
N SER A 965 -26.64 -44.43 -19.22
CA SER A 965 -27.58 -44.81 -20.29
C SER A 965 -26.89 -45.57 -21.43
N GLN A 966 -25.67 -45.16 -21.80
CA GLN A 966 -24.87 -45.87 -22.81
C GLN A 966 -24.42 -47.26 -22.33
N ARG A 967 -24.08 -47.41 -21.05
CA ARG A 967 -23.71 -48.72 -20.47
C ARG A 967 -24.87 -49.72 -20.50
N VAL A 968 -26.10 -49.26 -20.26
CA VAL A 968 -27.32 -50.09 -20.35
C VAL A 968 -27.56 -50.53 -21.79
N SER A 969 -27.38 -49.62 -22.76
CA SER A 969 -27.50 -49.94 -24.19
C SER A 969 -26.43 -50.93 -24.67
N GLU A 970 -25.15 -50.73 -24.29
CA GLU A 970 -24.06 -51.63 -24.68
C GLU A 970 -24.15 -53.01 -23.99
N SER A 971 -24.69 -53.11 -22.77
CA SER A 971 -24.92 -54.38 -22.05
C SER A 971 -25.85 -55.35 -22.80
N ALA A 972 -26.70 -54.87 -23.73
CA ALA A 972 -27.55 -55.70 -24.58
C ALA A 972 -26.78 -56.33 -25.76
N SER A 973 -25.56 -55.84 -26.05
CA SER A 973 -24.66 -56.34 -27.10
C SER A 973 -23.39 -56.94 -26.47
N ARG A 974 -23.01 -58.19 -26.79
CA ARG A 974 -21.90 -58.93 -26.15
C ARG A 974 -20.47 -58.36 -26.46
N LYS A 975 -20.22 -57.05 -26.34
CA LYS A 975 -18.88 -56.43 -26.41
C LYS A 975 -18.52 -55.76 -25.09
N ALA A 976 -18.20 -56.55 -24.08
CA ALA A 976 -17.93 -56.12 -22.71
C ALA A 976 -16.50 -55.55 -22.45
N GLN A 977 -15.75 -55.15 -23.48
CA GLN A 977 -14.36 -54.67 -23.36
C GLN A 977 -14.15 -53.30 -24.04
N SER A 978 -15.10 -52.37 -23.92
CA SER A 978 -14.96 -51.04 -24.52
C SER A 978 -14.22 -50.04 -23.59
N PRO A 979 -13.47 -49.05 -24.14
CA PRO A 979 -12.86 -47.92 -23.40
C PRO A 979 -13.82 -47.06 -22.57
N LYS A 980 -15.14 -47.31 -22.66
CA LYS A 980 -16.21 -46.42 -22.22
C LYS A 980 -16.67 -46.70 -20.77
N VAL A 981 -16.43 -47.90 -20.23
CA VAL A 981 -16.68 -48.23 -18.81
C VAL A 981 -15.80 -47.36 -17.88
N GLY A 982 -14.61 -46.98 -18.32
CA GLY A 982 -13.69 -46.14 -17.56
C GLY A 982 -14.15 -44.70 -17.37
N ALA A 983 -14.91 -44.13 -18.31
CA ALA A 983 -15.36 -42.73 -18.24
C ALA A 983 -16.39 -42.50 -17.11
N LEU A 984 -17.23 -43.49 -16.83
CA LEU A 984 -18.19 -43.46 -15.73
C LEU A 984 -17.48 -43.46 -14.37
N SER A 985 -16.49 -44.34 -14.17
CA SER A 985 -15.73 -44.42 -12.91
C SER A 985 -14.97 -43.11 -12.61
N VAL A 986 -14.36 -42.49 -13.62
CA VAL A 986 -13.68 -41.20 -13.44
C VAL A 986 -14.69 -40.12 -13.05
N SER A 987 -15.84 -40.05 -13.73
CA SER A 987 -16.88 -39.05 -13.41
C SER A 987 -17.40 -39.18 -11.97
N ILE A 988 -17.64 -40.41 -11.49
CA ILE A 988 -18.04 -40.66 -10.09
C ILE A 988 -16.94 -40.23 -9.13
N GLY A 989 -15.68 -40.57 -9.42
CA GLY A 989 -14.54 -40.18 -8.59
C GLY A 989 -14.33 -38.67 -8.54
N LEU A 990 -14.49 -37.93 -9.65
CA LEU A 990 -14.39 -36.46 -9.68
C LEU A 990 -15.50 -35.80 -8.85
N ILE A 991 -16.73 -36.34 -8.89
CA ILE A 991 -17.83 -35.84 -8.05
C ILE A 991 -17.53 -36.10 -6.57
N GLY A 992 -17.01 -37.29 -6.24
CA GLY A 992 -16.56 -37.61 -4.87
C GLY A 992 -15.43 -36.71 -4.40
N SER A 993 -14.47 -36.40 -5.28
CA SER A 993 -13.34 -35.48 -5.03
C SER A 993 -13.82 -34.06 -4.71
N MET A 994 -14.77 -33.53 -5.50
CA MET A 994 -15.36 -32.21 -5.22
C MET A 994 -16.20 -32.21 -3.93
N ALA A 995 -16.91 -33.29 -3.63
CA ALA A 995 -17.66 -33.43 -2.38
C ALA A 995 -16.75 -33.47 -1.15
N ALA A 996 -15.63 -34.20 -1.23
CA ALA A 996 -14.59 -34.22 -0.19
C ALA A 996 -14.06 -32.80 0.07
N MET A 997 -13.66 -32.11 -1.00
CA MET A 997 -13.20 -30.72 -0.95
C MET A 997 -14.24 -29.82 -0.24
N LEU A 998 -15.51 -29.85 -0.66
CA LEU A 998 -16.52 -28.95 -0.08
C LEU A 998 -16.79 -29.24 1.39
N ALA A 999 -16.79 -30.51 1.79
CA ALA A 999 -17.05 -30.92 3.16
C ALA A 999 -15.89 -30.55 4.09
N HIS A 1000 -14.64 -30.79 3.69
CA HIS A 1000 -13.46 -30.33 4.44
C HIS A 1000 -13.40 -28.79 4.48
N GLY A 1001 -13.83 -28.14 3.40
CA GLY A 1001 -13.83 -26.68 3.27
C GLY A 1001 -14.70 -25.97 4.30
N LEU A 1002 -15.61 -26.66 4.99
CA LEU A 1002 -16.38 -26.08 6.09
C LEU A 1002 -15.52 -25.79 7.34
N VAL A 1003 -14.33 -26.38 7.44
CA VAL A 1003 -13.45 -26.28 8.62
C VAL A 1003 -11.97 -26.03 8.29
N ASP A 1004 -11.59 -25.89 7.01
CA ASP A 1004 -10.23 -25.63 6.58
C ASP A 1004 -10.15 -24.93 5.19
N ASN A 1005 -8.96 -24.50 4.76
CA ASN A 1005 -8.74 -23.85 3.46
C ASN A 1005 -8.52 -24.88 2.34
N THR A 1006 -9.52 -25.01 1.47
CA THR A 1006 -9.52 -26.00 0.39
C THR A 1006 -9.24 -25.45 -0.99
N LEU A 1007 -8.98 -24.15 -1.16
CA LEU A 1007 -8.80 -23.58 -2.51
C LEU A 1007 -7.57 -22.70 -2.63
N PHE A 1008 -7.29 -21.87 -1.62
CA PHE A 1008 -6.30 -20.80 -1.69
C PHE A 1008 -4.87 -21.28 -1.43
N PHE A 1009 -4.54 -22.43 -2.01
CA PHE A 1009 -3.18 -22.96 -2.14
C PHE A 1009 -2.94 -23.37 -3.59
N PRO A 1010 -1.76 -23.10 -4.19
CA PRO A 1010 -1.51 -23.31 -5.62
C PRO A 1010 -1.83 -24.73 -6.10
N ASP A 1011 -1.46 -25.76 -5.34
CA ASP A 1011 -1.72 -27.16 -5.66
C ASP A 1011 -3.21 -27.52 -5.60
N LEU A 1012 -3.91 -27.08 -4.56
CA LEU A 1012 -5.34 -27.32 -4.40
C LEU A 1012 -6.16 -26.60 -5.47
N ALA A 1013 -5.74 -25.39 -5.86
CA ALA A 1013 -6.31 -24.63 -6.96
C ALA A 1013 -6.10 -25.33 -8.30
N LEU A 1014 -4.87 -25.77 -8.61
CA LEU A 1014 -4.58 -26.56 -9.80
C LEU A 1014 -5.47 -27.80 -9.89
N VAL A 1015 -5.63 -28.54 -8.79
CA VAL A 1015 -6.50 -29.73 -8.72
C VAL A 1015 -7.97 -29.36 -8.88
N PHE A 1016 -8.42 -28.24 -8.31
CA PHE A 1016 -9.78 -27.75 -8.48
C PHE A 1016 -10.08 -27.46 -9.96
N PHE A 1017 -9.27 -26.65 -10.61
CA PHE A 1017 -9.41 -26.32 -12.03
C PHE A 1017 -9.24 -27.53 -12.95
N LEU A 1018 -8.33 -28.45 -12.63
CA LEU A 1018 -8.21 -29.74 -13.30
C LEU A 1018 -9.52 -30.54 -13.22
N THR A 1019 -10.12 -30.62 -12.04
CA THR A 1019 -11.38 -31.34 -11.78
C THR A 1019 -12.53 -30.72 -12.56
N LEU A 1020 -12.61 -29.38 -12.63
CA LEU A 1020 -13.59 -28.67 -13.46
C LEU A 1020 -13.42 -29.02 -14.94
N ALA A 1021 -12.20 -28.98 -15.47
CA ALA A 1021 -11.91 -29.27 -16.87
C ALA A 1021 -12.21 -30.73 -17.21
N LEU A 1022 -11.78 -31.68 -16.37
CA LEU A 1022 -12.03 -33.10 -16.56
C LEU A 1022 -13.51 -33.46 -16.48
N ALA A 1023 -14.36 -32.63 -15.85
CA ALA A 1023 -15.81 -32.78 -15.82
C ALA A 1023 -16.54 -32.23 -17.07
N GLN A 1024 -15.85 -31.53 -17.99
CA GLN A 1024 -16.44 -30.96 -19.23
C GLN A 1024 -16.34 -31.87 -20.46
N ARG A 1025 -17.43 -31.96 -21.25
CA ARG A 1025 -17.57 -32.82 -22.47
C ARG A 1025 -16.37 -32.66 -23.42
N ALA A 1026 -15.91 -33.78 -24.00
CA ALA A 1026 -14.95 -33.72 -25.10
C ALA A 1026 -15.61 -33.06 -26.30
N HIS A 1027 -14.86 -32.28 -27.07
CA HIS A 1027 -15.30 -31.89 -28.40
C HIS A 1027 -15.53 -33.16 -29.22
N ALA A 1028 -16.75 -33.33 -29.74
CA ALA A 1028 -17.02 -34.38 -30.71
C ALA A 1028 -16.26 -34.02 -31.98
N VAL A 1029 -15.33 -34.87 -32.40
CA VAL A 1029 -14.73 -34.78 -33.74
C VAL A 1029 -15.83 -35.19 -34.71
N SER A 1030 -16.26 -34.27 -35.58
CA SER A 1030 -17.10 -34.64 -36.72
C SER A 1030 -16.31 -35.60 -37.60
N PRO A 1031 -16.87 -36.72 -38.09
CA PRO A 1031 -16.21 -37.58 -39.06
C PRO A 1031 -15.78 -36.85 -40.34
N SER A 1032 -16.41 -35.71 -40.66
CA SER A 1032 -16.07 -34.84 -41.79
C SER A 1032 -14.78 -34.05 -41.60
N ASP A 1033 -14.34 -33.86 -40.35
CA ASP A 1033 -13.14 -33.07 -39.99
C ASP A 1033 -11.93 -33.98 -39.71
N ALA A 1034 -12.07 -35.28 -39.98
CA ALA A 1034 -10.95 -36.20 -40.05
C ALA A 1034 -10.18 -35.91 -41.35
N GLY A 1035 -9.31 -34.91 -41.30
CA GLY A 1035 -8.16 -34.87 -42.21
C GLY A 1035 -7.41 -36.21 -42.15
N PRO A 1036 -6.72 -36.62 -43.23
CA PRO A 1036 -6.27 -37.99 -43.43
C PRO A 1036 -5.50 -38.50 -42.22
N SER A 1037 -5.85 -39.71 -41.78
CA SER A 1037 -5.17 -40.45 -40.73
C SER A 1037 -3.67 -40.47 -41.00
N LEU A 1038 -2.91 -39.67 -40.26
CA LEU A 1038 -1.46 -39.79 -40.18
C LEU A 1038 -1.16 -40.98 -39.25
N VAL A 1039 -0.83 -42.10 -39.88
CA VAL A 1039 -0.10 -43.24 -39.29
C VAL A 1039 1.28 -42.78 -38.85
#